data_AF-A0A1T4NNU6-F1
#
_entry.id   AF-A0A1T4NNU6-F1
#
_cell.length_a   1.000
_cell.length_b   1.000
_cell.length_c   1.000
_cell.angle_alpha   90.00
_cell.angle_beta   90.00
_cell.angle_gamma   90.00
#
_symmetry.space_group_name_H-M   'P 1'
#
loop_
_entity.id
_entity.type
_entity.pdbx_description
1 polymer ?
#
loop_
_entity_poly.entity_id
_entity_poly.type
_entity_poly.pdbx_seq_one_letter_code
_entity_poly.pdbx_strand_id
1 'polypeptide(L)'
;MNRMTLCAATITFVLSGAVMAAPAAPSIDIYGSNNLQFSKIKLAMETTAGYKQMVKYHDQAPITLTFNQWSGETGHTYKVLFDGTEVASGPIKGSQTTASFTYDKGGRYQLEIAACDNHSCSTSAPTELIIADTDGSHLAPLTMNVDPNNKTYPLDPNTVVGTYFVEWGIYGRNYTVDNIPAQNLTHILYGFIPICGPNESVKSVGGNSYNALMTACQGVPDYEVVIHDPWAAYQKSFPQAGHQYSSPIKGNYAMLMALKQRYPDLKILPSVGGWTLSDPFYDFTTKANRDTFVASVKRFLQTWKFFDGVDIDWEFPGGDGAAPDLGDPINDGPAYIALMQELRLMLDELEAETGRYYELTSAIGVGHDKIEDVDYGQAVQYMDYIFAMTYDFYGGWNNVVGHQTALYCGNFMRPGQCDGTGLDENGKPYSGPAYTADNGIQLLLAQGVPANKLVLGTAMYGRGWEGVMPSSLTDPSDPMTGVGNGKLKGSTTQGVWEDGVIDYKGIKSYMLGANNSGINGFEYGYDAQAEAPWVWNRTTGELITFDDERSVKAKGAYVRSLGLAGLFSWEIDADNGDILNAMHEGLVGGVTPPVNRDPIANAGVAQIVIGPATVTLDGSASKDSDGTIVGYQWQQLSGPTVTLTNANSAQASFTIGEVTETEVLTFKLTVTDDEGAMGSATVQITVKATDGEVENTPPVASISAPSQVNAGDVVVVDASASSDADQDTLTFSWALPAGINAHIQNDQVIFTAAEYTQDTILSFTVTVSDGQASVSATTSVVVSAVSSGDQCENLWDASAVYVGGNQVTWSGTVWEAKWWTQGDDPTQSGAWGVWKAVGIADCSTQ
;
A
#
# COMPACT_ATOMS: atom_id res chain seq x y z
N MET A 1 57.99 -92.50 -31.52
CA MET A 1 58.06 -93.60 -30.53
C MET A 1 57.03 -93.35 -29.44
N ASN A 2 56.08 -94.28 -29.25
CA ASN A 2 55.44 -94.69 -27.97
C ASN A 2 55.12 -93.57 -26.94
N ARG A 3 53.88 -93.29 -26.52
CA ARG A 3 52.96 -94.20 -25.82
C ARG A 3 51.67 -93.44 -25.45
N MET A 4 50.52 -94.08 -25.68
CA MET A 4 49.28 -93.83 -24.95
C MET A 4 49.43 -94.27 -23.49
N THR A 5 48.78 -93.58 -22.54
CA THR A 5 48.33 -94.21 -21.28
C THR A 5 46.96 -93.64 -20.88
N LEU A 6 45.95 -94.51 -20.97
CA LEU A 6 44.60 -94.35 -20.44
C LEU A 6 44.65 -94.28 -18.89
N CYS A 7 43.96 -93.33 -18.27
CA CYS A 7 43.64 -93.37 -16.84
C CYS A 7 42.16 -93.72 -16.65
N ALA A 8 41.91 -94.59 -15.68
CA ALA A 8 40.63 -95.22 -15.38
C ALA A 8 39.57 -94.23 -14.88
N ALA A 9 38.33 -94.46 -15.33
CA ALA A 9 37.15 -93.76 -14.87
C ALA A 9 36.72 -94.26 -13.48
N THR A 10 36.66 -93.34 -12.51
CA THR A 10 35.87 -93.48 -11.28
C THR A 10 34.66 -92.57 -11.39
N ILE A 11 33.49 -93.18 -11.60
CA ILE A 11 32.17 -92.55 -11.57
C ILE A 11 31.92 -92.10 -10.13
N THR A 12 31.93 -90.78 -9.90
CA THR A 12 31.43 -90.18 -8.66
C THR A 12 30.06 -89.60 -8.98
N PHE A 13 29.01 -90.24 -8.47
CA PHE A 13 27.63 -89.76 -8.54
C PHE A 13 27.53 -88.49 -7.68
N VAL A 14 27.66 -87.32 -8.31
CA VAL A 14 27.35 -86.04 -7.67
C VAL A 14 25.83 -85.88 -7.76
N LEU A 15 25.16 -85.96 -6.62
CA LEU A 15 23.82 -85.42 -6.44
C LEU A 15 23.91 -83.90 -6.65
N SER A 16 23.77 -83.44 -7.89
CA SER A 16 23.53 -82.04 -8.19
C SER A 16 22.13 -81.72 -7.72
N GLY A 17 22.00 -81.27 -6.46
CA GLY A 17 20.84 -80.47 -6.09
C GLY A 17 20.77 -79.33 -7.09
N ALA A 18 19.66 -79.20 -7.81
CA ALA A 18 19.42 -78.05 -8.66
C ALA A 18 19.45 -76.81 -7.76
N VAL A 19 20.60 -76.13 -7.71
CA VAL A 19 20.68 -74.80 -7.15
C VAL A 19 19.83 -73.95 -8.10
N MET A 20 18.59 -73.67 -7.69
CA MET A 20 17.75 -72.74 -8.45
C MET A 20 18.47 -71.40 -8.42
N ALA A 21 19.01 -71.01 -9.57
CA ALA A 21 19.68 -69.74 -9.71
C ALA A 21 18.65 -68.63 -9.56
N ALA A 22 18.97 -67.59 -8.79
CA ALA A 22 18.12 -66.41 -8.67
C ALA A 22 17.83 -65.83 -10.06
N PRO A 23 16.71 -65.09 -10.23
CA PRO A 23 16.44 -64.37 -11.46
C PRO A 23 17.65 -63.52 -11.90
N ALA A 24 17.79 -63.27 -13.19
CA ALA A 24 18.80 -62.35 -13.69
C ALA A 24 18.60 -60.96 -13.08
N ALA A 25 19.66 -60.30 -12.65
CA ALA A 25 19.56 -58.92 -12.15
C ALA A 25 19.00 -58.00 -13.25
N PRO A 26 17.99 -57.17 -12.96
CA PRO A 26 17.51 -56.17 -13.91
C PRO A 26 18.63 -55.23 -14.39
N SER A 27 18.71 -54.99 -15.69
CA SER A 27 19.52 -53.93 -16.28
C SER A 27 18.61 -52.77 -16.67
N ILE A 28 18.72 -51.66 -15.95
CA ILE A 28 17.90 -50.46 -16.19
C ILE A 28 18.25 -49.87 -17.57
N ASP A 29 17.24 -49.62 -18.39
CA ASP A 29 17.36 -48.88 -19.65
C ASP A 29 17.23 -47.38 -19.34
N ILE A 30 18.38 -46.71 -19.20
CA ILE A 30 18.44 -45.29 -18.86
C ILE A 30 17.70 -44.43 -19.89
N TYR A 31 17.91 -44.68 -21.18
CA TYR A 31 17.28 -43.89 -22.25
C TYR A 31 15.77 -44.17 -22.35
N GLY A 32 15.37 -45.44 -22.26
CA GLY A 32 13.97 -45.85 -22.19
C GLY A 32 13.25 -45.43 -20.90
N SER A 33 13.97 -44.86 -19.94
CA SER A 33 13.47 -44.35 -18.66
C SER A 33 13.69 -42.84 -18.51
N ASN A 34 13.71 -42.10 -19.62
CA ASN A 34 13.88 -40.64 -19.66
C ASN A 34 15.14 -40.13 -18.93
N ASN A 35 16.26 -40.86 -19.04
CA ASN A 35 17.51 -40.60 -18.33
C ASN A 35 17.34 -40.47 -16.81
N LEU A 36 16.32 -41.16 -16.25
CA LEU A 36 15.94 -41.12 -14.84
C LEU A 36 15.62 -39.72 -14.32
N GLN A 37 15.15 -38.83 -15.21
CA GLN A 37 14.71 -37.48 -14.88
C GLN A 37 13.19 -37.41 -14.92
N PHE A 38 12.57 -37.11 -13.80
CA PHE A 38 11.13 -36.95 -13.67
C PHE A 38 10.80 -35.63 -13.02
N SER A 39 9.57 -35.15 -13.19
CA SER A 39 9.13 -33.88 -12.62
C SER A 39 7.64 -33.93 -12.29
N LYS A 40 7.28 -33.33 -11.16
CA LYS A 40 5.90 -33.06 -10.77
C LYS A 40 5.31 -31.87 -11.52
N ILE A 41 6.16 -30.99 -12.06
CA ILE A 41 5.73 -29.85 -12.85
C ILE A 41 6.18 -29.99 -14.30
N LYS A 42 5.24 -29.74 -15.23
CA LYS A 42 5.54 -29.61 -16.66
C LYS A 42 5.47 -28.15 -17.03
N LEU A 43 6.59 -27.65 -17.54
CA LEU A 43 6.79 -26.27 -17.96
C LEU A 43 7.09 -26.24 -19.46
N ALA A 44 6.36 -25.39 -20.19
CA ALA A 44 6.68 -25.12 -21.59
C ALA A 44 7.98 -24.29 -21.66
N MET A 45 9.02 -24.79 -22.35
CA MET A 45 10.37 -24.20 -22.31
C MET A 45 10.76 -23.36 -23.55
N GLU A 46 10.12 -23.60 -24.69
CA GLU A 46 10.52 -23.04 -26.00
C GLU A 46 9.39 -22.24 -26.67
N THR A 47 8.39 -21.85 -25.89
CA THR A 47 7.22 -21.10 -26.37
C THR A 47 6.73 -20.18 -25.26
N THR A 48 5.89 -19.21 -25.63
CA THR A 48 5.17 -18.33 -24.72
C THR A 48 3.68 -18.42 -25.07
N ALA A 49 2.84 -18.70 -24.09
CA ALA A 49 1.39 -18.88 -24.24
C ALA A 49 0.69 -18.53 -22.92
N GLY A 50 -0.63 -18.75 -22.85
CA GLY A 50 -1.37 -18.59 -21.60
C GLY A 50 -0.84 -19.44 -20.45
N TYR A 51 -0.86 -18.91 -19.23
CA TYR A 51 -0.27 -19.51 -18.03
C TYR A 51 -0.70 -20.97 -17.81
N LYS A 52 -2.00 -21.26 -17.90
CA LYS A 52 -2.56 -22.63 -17.75
C LYS A 52 -2.11 -23.61 -18.85
N GLN A 53 -1.67 -23.11 -19.99
CA GLN A 53 -1.08 -23.95 -21.05
C GLN A 53 0.38 -24.27 -20.76
N MET A 54 1.10 -23.30 -20.21
CA MET A 54 2.53 -23.40 -19.95
C MET A 54 2.86 -24.14 -18.66
N VAL A 55 2.04 -24.00 -17.62
CA VAL A 55 2.31 -24.52 -16.27
C VAL A 55 1.29 -25.59 -15.91
N LYS A 56 1.76 -26.82 -15.69
CA LYS A 56 0.92 -27.96 -15.28
C LYS A 56 1.59 -28.69 -14.12
N TYR A 57 1.02 -28.53 -12.92
CA TYR A 57 1.46 -29.23 -11.72
C TYR A 57 0.73 -30.56 -11.54
N HIS A 58 1.41 -31.54 -10.94
CA HIS A 58 0.88 -32.84 -10.58
C HIS A 58 1.26 -33.15 -9.12
N ASP A 59 0.28 -33.52 -8.30
CA ASP A 59 0.53 -33.88 -6.88
C ASP A 59 1.48 -35.06 -6.76
N GLN A 60 1.53 -35.93 -7.77
CA GLN A 60 2.46 -37.05 -7.87
C GLN A 60 3.12 -37.09 -9.26
N ALA A 61 4.42 -37.32 -9.29
CA ALA A 61 5.17 -37.48 -10.53
C ALA A 61 4.83 -38.84 -11.16
N PRO A 62 4.48 -38.89 -12.46
CA PRO A 62 4.39 -40.14 -13.19
C PRO A 62 5.80 -40.68 -13.47
N ILE A 63 6.11 -41.85 -12.93
CA ILE A 63 7.41 -42.52 -13.09
C ILE A 63 7.25 -43.70 -14.05
N THR A 64 8.14 -43.78 -15.03
CA THR A 64 8.19 -44.91 -15.98
C THR A 64 9.63 -45.39 -16.11
N LEU A 65 9.89 -46.61 -15.65
CA LEU A 65 11.20 -47.23 -15.65
C LEU A 65 11.17 -48.49 -16.52
N THR A 66 12.00 -48.52 -17.55
CA THR A 66 12.18 -49.68 -18.41
C THR A 66 13.44 -50.42 -17.98
N PHE A 67 13.38 -51.74 -17.85
CA PHE A 67 14.53 -52.59 -17.56
C PHE A 67 14.47 -53.88 -18.34
N ASN A 68 15.65 -54.47 -18.55
CA ASN A 68 15.84 -55.64 -19.39
C ASN A 68 16.55 -56.78 -18.64
N GLN A 69 16.20 -58.01 -19.00
CA GLN A 69 16.79 -59.26 -18.55
C GLN A 69 16.95 -60.19 -19.77
N TRP A 70 17.91 -59.89 -20.63
CA TRP A 70 18.10 -60.59 -21.91
C TRP A 70 18.67 -62.01 -21.78
N SER A 71 19.24 -62.34 -20.63
CA SER A 71 19.87 -63.64 -20.36
C SER A 71 19.48 -64.11 -18.97
N GLY A 72 19.31 -65.42 -18.81
CA GLY A 72 18.83 -66.02 -17.56
C GLY A 72 17.30 -65.96 -17.40
N GLU A 73 16.82 -66.48 -16.27
CA GLU A 73 15.40 -66.42 -15.91
C GLU A 73 15.01 -65.02 -15.45
N THR A 74 13.82 -64.56 -15.83
CA THR A 74 13.39 -63.17 -15.56
C THR A 74 12.74 -62.99 -14.18
N GLY A 75 12.27 -64.08 -13.56
CA GLY A 75 11.50 -64.02 -12.32
C GLY A 75 10.01 -63.76 -12.58
N HIS A 76 9.27 -63.46 -11.51
CA HIS A 76 7.81 -63.29 -11.56
C HIS A 76 7.38 -61.87 -11.24
N THR A 77 8.06 -61.22 -10.29
CA THR A 77 7.73 -59.87 -9.83
C THR A 77 8.95 -59.00 -9.75
N TYR A 78 8.77 -57.70 -9.94
CA TYR A 78 9.78 -56.70 -9.66
C TYR A 78 9.41 -55.88 -8.43
N LYS A 79 10.43 -55.30 -7.80
CA LYS A 79 10.33 -54.25 -6.78
C LYS A 79 11.22 -53.08 -7.19
N VAL A 80 10.67 -51.87 -7.15
CA VAL A 80 11.41 -50.63 -7.29
C VAL A 80 11.73 -50.13 -5.90
N LEU A 81 13.01 -49.87 -5.66
CA LEU A 81 13.53 -49.41 -4.38
C LEU A 81 14.12 -48.01 -4.57
N PHE A 82 13.70 -47.06 -3.73
CA PHE A 82 14.36 -45.77 -3.56
C PHE A 82 15.05 -45.79 -2.19
N ASP A 83 16.38 -45.63 -2.19
CA ASP A 83 17.22 -45.67 -0.98
C ASP A 83 16.95 -46.93 -0.13
N GLY A 84 16.80 -48.07 -0.81
CA GLY A 84 16.50 -49.38 -0.19
C GLY A 84 15.05 -49.57 0.25
N THR A 85 14.17 -48.57 0.11
CA THR A 85 12.75 -48.66 0.47
C THR A 85 11.88 -48.99 -0.75
N GLU A 86 11.01 -50.00 -0.64
CA GLU A 86 10.07 -50.36 -1.72
C GLU A 86 9.05 -49.25 -1.95
N VAL A 87 9.03 -48.72 -3.19
CA VAL A 87 8.10 -47.67 -3.63
C VAL A 87 7.11 -48.15 -4.68
N ALA A 88 7.41 -49.24 -5.38
CA ALA A 88 6.49 -49.87 -6.32
C ALA A 88 6.84 -51.35 -6.52
N SER A 89 5.86 -52.16 -6.91
CA SER A 89 6.08 -53.54 -7.33
C SER A 89 5.03 -53.97 -8.36
N GLY A 90 5.36 -55.00 -9.13
CA GLY A 90 4.47 -55.49 -10.18
C GLY A 90 4.99 -56.74 -10.88
N PRO A 91 4.24 -57.29 -11.84
CA PRO A 91 4.66 -58.48 -12.57
C PRO A 91 5.76 -58.17 -13.59
N ILE A 92 6.70 -59.11 -13.76
CA ILE A 92 7.69 -59.09 -14.84
C ILE A 92 7.06 -59.70 -16.11
N LYS A 93 7.26 -59.04 -17.25
CA LYS A 93 6.66 -59.42 -18.54
C LYS A 93 7.73 -59.73 -19.58
N GLY A 94 8.26 -60.96 -19.55
CA GLY A 94 9.31 -61.39 -20.48
C GLY A 94 10.63 -60.67 -20.23
N SER A 95 11.49 -60.61 -21.26
CA SER A 95 12.87 -60.11 -21.13
C SER A 95 13.00 -58.59 -21.07
N GLN A 96 11.90 -57.84 -21.25
CA GLN A 96 11.84 -56.39 -21.10
C GLN A 96 10.56 -56.02 -20.37
N THR A 97 10.68 -55.28 -19.28
CA THR A 97 9.54 -54.87 -18.45
C THR A 97 9.58 -53.36 -18.23
N THR A 98 8.40 -52.74 -18.28
CA THR A 98 8.21 -51.33 -17.91
C THR A 98 7.42 -51.27 -16.60
N ALA A 99 8.03 -50.69 -15.57
CA ALA A 99 7.38 -50.34 -14.31
C ALA A 99 6.82 -48.93 -14.42
N SER A 100 5.51 -48.79 -14.18
CA SER A 100 4.81 -47.50 -14.19
C SER A 100 4.06 -47.32 -12.88
N PHE A 101 4.34 -46.22 -12.18
CA PHE A 101 3.76 -45.88 -10.88
C PHE A 101 3.81 -44.35 -10.69
N THR A 102 3.23 -43.86 -9.60
CA THR A 102 3.31 -42.45 -9.22
C THR A 102 4.06 -42.28 -7.90
N TYR A 103 4.74 -41.15 -7.72
CA TYR A 103 5.48 -40.84 -6.50
C TYR A 103 5.30 -39.37 -6.11
N ASP A 104 5.04 -39.11 -4.84
CA ASP A 104 4.57 -37.81 -4.34
C ASP A 104 5.70 -36.88 -3.86
N LYS A 105 6.89 -37.41 -3.55
CA LYS A 105 8.02 -36.62 -3.04
C LYS A 105 9.05 -36.30 -4.12
N GLY A 106 9.42 -35.02 -4.21
CA GLY A 106 10.61 -34.59 -4.96
C GLY A 106 11.90 -35.01 -4.26
N GLY A 107 13.01 -35.09 -4.99
CA GLY A 107 14.30 -35.44 -4.42
C GLY A 107 15.25 -36.15 -5.38
N ARG A 108 16.38 -36.60 -4.83
CA ARG A 108 17.37 -37.46 -5.46
C ARG A 108 17.40 -38.77 -4.71
N TYR A 109 17.28 -39.88 -5.44
CA TYR A 109 17.14 -41.22 -4.87
C TYR A 109 18.15 -42.17 -5.49
N GLN A 110 18.72 -43.07 -4.68
CA GLN A 110 19.39 -44.26 -5.22
C GLN A 110 18.33 -45.26 -5.67
N LEU A 111 18.14 -45.38 -6.98
CA LEU A 111 17.23 -46.33 -7.60
C LEU A 111 17.89 -47.70 -7.72
N GLU A 112 17.17 -48.71 -7.25
CA GLU A 112 17.44 -50.11 -7.52
C GLU A 112 16.15 -50.82 -7.99
N ILE A 113 16.28 -51.78 -8.90
CA ILE A 113 15.17 -52.66 -9.30
C ILE A 113 15.55 -54.10 -8.98
N ALA A 114 14.76 -54.75 -8.13
CA ALA A 114 14.92 -56.15 -7.79
C ALA A 114 13.93 -57.02 -8.58
N ALA A 115 14.40 -58.08 -9.23
CA ALA A 115 13.57 -59.13 -9.80
C ALA A 115 13.55 -60.33 -8.86
N CYS A 116 12.35 -60.80 -8.53
CA CYS A 116 12.11 -61.86 -7.56
C CYS A 116 11.34 -63.02 -8.19
N ASP A 117 11.67 -64.24 -7.75
CA ASP A 117 10.84 -65.43 -7.89
C ASP A 117 10.33 -65.89 -6.51
N ASN A 118 9.81 -67.11 -6.42
CA ASN A 118 9.27 -67.66 -5.17
C ASN A 118 10.34 -67.95 -4.09
N HIS A 119 11.63 -67.85 -4.40
CA HIS A 119 12.73 -68.32 -3.54
C HIS A 119 13.81 -67.27 -3.31
N SER A 120 14.02 -66.35 -4.25
CA SER A 120 15.14 -65.41 -4.23
C SER A 120 14.89 -64.17 -5.08
N CYS A 121 15.70 -63.12 -4.84
CA CYS A 121 15.69 -61.91 -5.63
C CYS A 121 17.12 -61.54 -6.08
N SER A 122 17.21 -60.87 -7.22
CA SER A 122 18.44 -60.23 -7.71
C SER A 122 18.18 -58.76 -8.01
N THR A 123 19.10 -57.90 -7.60
CA THR A 123 18.95 -56.44 -7.69
C THR A 123 19.89 -55.83 -8.72
N SER A 124 19.42 -54.80 -9.42
CA SER A 124 20.26 -53.99 -10.31
C SER A 124 21.38 -53.28 -9.55
N ALA A 125 22.37 -52.75 -10.26
CA ALA A 125 23.26 -51.76 -9.66
C ALA A 125 22.47 -50.49 -9.29
N PRO A 126 22.81 -49.80 -8.17
CA PRO A 126 22.19 -48.54 -7.82
C PRO A 126 22.53 -47.46 -8.85
N THR A 127 21.56 -46.63 -9.20
CA THR A 127 21.72 -45.48 -10.10
C THR A 127 20.92 -44.29 -9.57
N GLU A 128 21.43 -43.07 -9.70
CA GLU A 128 20.68 -41.88 -9.26
C GLU A 128 19.45 -41.63 -10.14
N LEU A 129 18.30 -41.42 -9.49
CA LEU A 129 17.06 -40.96 -10.10
C LEU A 129 16.66 -39.62 -9.48
N ILE A 130 16.19 -38.69 -10.32
CA ILE A 130 15.81 -37.34 -9.91
C ILE A 130 14.32 -37.14 -10.15
N ILE A 131 13.62 -36.67 -9.12
CA ILE A 131 12.21 -36.23 -9.20
C ILE A 131 12.16 -34.76 -8.82
N ALA A 132 11.95 -33.88 -9.80
CA ALA A 132 11.82 -32.45 -9.56
C ALA A 132 10.45 -32.10 -8.94
N ASP A 133 10.48 -31.28 -7.89
CA ASP A 133 9.34 -30.58 -7.30
C ASP A 133 9.74 -29.12 -7.03
N THR A 134 8.76 -28.25 -6.86
CA THR A 134 8.94 -26.80 -6.77
C THR A 134 9.35 -26.30 -5.39
N ASP A 135 9.60 -27.21 -4.44
CA ASP A 135 10.27 -26.91 -3.17
C ASP A 135 11.81 -26.91 -3.30
N GLY A 136 12.34 -27.35 -4.46
CA GLY A 136 13.77 -27.45 -4.69
C GLY A 136 14.44 -28.67 -4.07
N SER A 137 13.69 -29.64 -3.54
CA SER A 137 14.22 -30.86 -2.90
C SER A 137 15.20 -31.70 -3.74
N HIS A 138 15.19 -31.51 -5.06
CA HIS A 138 16.08 -32.16 -6.02
C HIS A 138 17.35 -31.36 -6.35
N LEU A 139 17.42 -30.10 -5.91
CA LEU A 139 18.50 -29.15 -6.18
C LEU A 139 19.53 -29.17 -5.06
N ALA A 140 20.78 -28.91 -5.41
CA ALA A 140 21.80 -28.58 -4.42
C ALA A 140 21.60 -27.12 -3.94
N PRO A 141 22.13 -26.75 -2.76
CA PRO A 141 22.20 -25.37 -2.33
C PRO A 141 22.81 -24.46 -3.40
N LEU A 142 22.21 -23.28 -3.62
CA LEU A 142 22.68 -22.34 -4.64
C LEU A 142 24.14 -21.92 -4.39
N THR A 143 24.92 -21.82 -5.47
CA THR A 143 26.24 -21.19 -5.42
C THR A 143 26.07 -19.69 -5.54
N MET A 144 26.55 -18.95 -4.53
CA MET A 144 26.37 -17.51 -4.42
C MET A 144 27.52 -16.74 -5.08
N ASN A 145 27.22 -15.57 -5.65
CA ASN A 145 28.14 -14.58 -6.21
C ASN A 145 27.75 -13.18 -5.74
N VAL A 146 27.77 -12.99 -4.42
CA VAL A 146 27.39 -11.74 -3.74
C VAL A 146 28.57 -10.75 -3.82
N ASP A 147 28.28 -9.47 -4.05
CA ASP A 147 29.30 -8.42 -3.97
C ASP A 147 29.95 -8.42 -2.57
N PRO A 148 31.29 -8.54 -2.46
CA PRO A 148 31.99 -8.62 -1.18
C PRO A 148 31.87 -7.36 -0.31
N ASN A 149 31.34 -6.24 -0.82
CA ASN A 149 31.00 -5.08 0.00
C ASN A 149 29.84 -5.38 0.97
N ASN A 150 28.99 -6.37 0.66
CA ASN A 150 28.02 -6.90 1.63
C ASN A 150 28.77 -7.60 2.77
N LYS A 151 28.74 -6.99 3.95
CA LYS A 151 29.37 -7.55 5.16
C LYS A 151 28.51 -8.72 5.68
N THR A 152 28.92 -9.34 6.77
CA THR A 152 28.18 -10.43 7.41
C THR A 152 27.73 -9.99 8.80
N TYR A 153 26.46 -10.20 9.11
CA TYR A 153 25.86 -9.88 10.40
C TYR A 153 25.16 -11.09 11.00
N PRO A 154 25.09 -11.20 12.33
CA PRO A 154 24.19 -12.17 12.96
C PRO A 154 22.74 -11.73 12.74
N LEU A 155 21.91 -12.63 12.20
CA LEU A 155 20.47 -12.40 12.08
C LEU A 155 19.78 -12.68 13.42
N ASP A 156 18.99 -11.71 13.91
CA ASP A 156 17.95 -11.99 14.89
C ASP A 156 16.70 -12.45 14.11
N PRO A 157 16.25 -13.71 14.27
CA PRO A 157 15.08 -14.21 13.55
C PRO A 157 13.78 -13.46 13.91
N ASN A 158 13.76 -12.64 14.97
CA ASN A 158 12.61 -11.83 15.35
C ASN A 158 12.66 -10.39 14.80
N THR A 159 13.71 -10.03 14.07
CA THR A 159 13.84 -8.71 13.42
C THR A 159 13.78 -8.87 11.91
N VAL A 160 12.79 -8.24 11.29
CA VAL A 160 12.64 -8.26 9.84
C VAL A 160 13.77 -7.46 9.19
N VAL A 161 14.49 -8.12 8.29
CA VAL A 161 15.31 -7.49 7.26
C VAL A 161 14.82 -8.04 5.92
N GLY A 162 13.96 -7.26 5.26
CA GLY A 162 13.31 -7.62 4.00
C GLY A 162 13.89 -6.87 2.80
N THR A 163 13.71 -7.40 1.60
CA THR A 163 13.96 -6.64 0.37
C THR A 163 13.11 -7.14 -0.78
N TYR A 164 12.84 -6.27 -1.75
CA TYR A 164 12.30 -6.68 -3.04
C TYR A 164 13.40 -7.16 -3.98
N PHE A 165 13.14 -8.26 -4.68
CA PHE A 165 13.88 -8.73 -5.85
C PHE A 165 12.95 -8.71 -7.06
N VAL A 166 13.35 -8.00 -8.11
CA VAL A 166 12.51 -7.81 -9.30
C VAL A 166 12.80 -8.80 -10.42
N GLU A 167 11.74 -9.34 -11.02
CA GLU A 167 11.78 -10.35 -12.09
C GLU A 167 12.62 -9.90 -13.28
N TRP A 168 12.51 -8.62 -13.66
CA TRP A 168 13.21 -8.02 -14.79
C TRP A 168 14.67 -7.63 -14.48
N GLY A 169 15.13 -7.74 -13.22
CA GLY A 169 16.49 -7.39 -12.79
C GLY A 169 17.58 -8.19 -13.53
N ILE A 170 17.22 -9.34 -14.08
CA ILE A 170 18.13 -10.22 -14.82
C ILE A 170 18.52 -9.71 -16.23
N TYR A 171 17.85 -8.65 -16.71
CA TYR A 171 18.07 -8.10 -18.04
C TYR A 171 19.17 -7.03 -18.01
N GLY A 172 18.85 -5.77 -18.31
CA GLY A 172 19.82 -4.68 -18.38
C GLY A 172 20.55 -4.45 -17.06
N ARG A 173 19.85 -4.60 -15.93
CA ARG A 173 20.41 -4.50 -14.57
C ARG A 173 21.44 -5.60 -14.28
N ASN A 174 21.33 -6.75 -14.96
CA ASN A 174 22.22 -7.90 -14.85
C ASN A 174 22.45 -8.33 -13.39
N TYR A 175 21.38 -8.36 -12.61
CA TYR A 175 21.36 -8.80 -11.22
C TYR A 175 20.49 -10.05 -11.11
N THR A 176 21.10 -11.15 -10.70
CA THR A 176 20.46 -12.47 -10.62
C THR A 176 20.36 -12.94 -9.17
N VAL A 177 19.57 -13.99 -8.93
CA VAL A 177 19.28 -14.49 -7.56
C VAL A 177 20.56 -14.85 -6.78
N ASP A 178 21.62 -15.32 -7.44
CA ASP A 178 22.91 -15.63 -6.81
C ASP A 178 23.68 -14.38 -6.33
N ASN A 179 23.30 -13.18 -6.76
CA ASN A 179 23.88 -11.93 -6.28
C ASN A 179 23.23 -11.44 -4.98
N ILE A 180 22.04 -11.94 -4.63
CA ILE A 180 21.32 -11.53 -3.43
C ILE A 180 22.15 -11.88 -2.18
N PRO A 181 22.45 -10.91 -1.29
CA PRO A 181 23.11 -11.14 0.00
C PRO A 181 22.19 -11.83 1.01
N ALA A 182 21.62 -12.98 0.65
CA ALA A 182 20.55 -13.66 1.39
C ALA A 182 20.93 -14.10 2.81
N GLN A 183 22.23 -14.23 3.11
CA GLN A 183 22.70 -14.43 4.49
C GLN A 183 22.38 -13.27 5.44
N ASN A 184 22.05 -12.10 4.90
CA ASN A 184 21.70 -10.88 5.62
C ASN A 184 20.20 -10.57 5.50
N LEU A 185 19.37 -11.50 5.01
CA LEU A 185 17.95 -11.27 4.78
C LEU A 185 17.10 -12.31 5.50
N THR A 186 15.94 -11.86 5.96
CA THR A 186 14.88 -12.70 6.52
C THR A 186 13.76 -12.91 5.51
N HIS A 187 13.48 -11.90 4.66
CA HIS A 187 12.42 -11.92 3.67
C HIS A 187 12.92 -11.45 2.30
N ILE A 188 12.49 -12.14 1.24
CA ILE A 188 12.59 -11.68 -0.15
C ILE A 188 11.18 -11.58 -0.70
N LEU A 189 10.80 -10.39 -1.14
CA LEU A 189 9.54 -10.11 -1.82
C LEU A 189 9.81 -10.15 -3.33
N TYR A 190 9.21 -11.09 -4.05
CA TYR A 190 9.43 -11.27 -5.49
C TYR A 190 8.47 -10.37 -6.29
N GLY A 191 9.01 -9.29 -6.84
CA GLY A 191 8.27 -8.30 -7.63
C GLY A 191 8.29 -8.62 -9.13
N PHE A 192 7.18 -8.75 -9.85
CA PHE A 192 5.80 -8.78 -9.34
C PHE A 192 4.97 -9.85 -10.05
N ILE A 193 3.96 -10.33 -9.33
CA ILE A 193 2.96 -11.28 -9.82
C ILE A 193 1.72 -10.48 -10.27
N PRO A 194 1.38 -10.49 -11.57
CA PRO A 194 0.21 -9.80 -12.09
C PRO A 194 -1.10 -10.55 -11.83
N ILE A 195 -2.20 -9.80 -11.86
CA ILE A 195 -3.57 -10.31 -11.86
C ILE A 195 -4.17 -10.12 -13.26
N CYS A 196 -4.76 -11.15 -13.85
CA CYS A 196 -5.46 -11.01 -15.13
C CYS A 196 -6.71 -10.13 -14.99
N GLY A 197 -7.05 -9.35 -16.01
CA GLY A 197 -8.16 -8.39 -15.96
C GLY A 197 -7.74 -7.00 -16.45
N PRO A 198 -8.39 -5.91 -16.01
CA PRO A 198 -8.03 -4.54 -16.40
C PRO A 198 -6.59 -4.22 -15.96
N ASN A 199 -5.73 -3.79 -16.87
CA ASN A 199 -4.30 -3.56 -16.61
C ASN A 199 -3.75 -2.45 -17.54
N GLU A 200 -4.51 -1.37 -17.70
CA GLU A 200 -4.14 -0.28 -18.58
C GLU A 200 -2.85 0.43 -18.09
N SER A 201 -2.65 0.52 -16.78
CA SER A 201 -1.46 1.10 -16.14
C SER A 201 -0.16 0.45 -16.59
N VAL A 202 -0.16 -0.85 -16.94
CA VAL A 202 1.02 -1.57 -17.45
C VAL A 202 1.55 -0.95 -18.75
N LYS A 203 0.72 -0.26 -19.53
CA LYS A 203 1.15 0.43 -20.76
C LYS A 203 2.12 1.57 -20.48
N SER A 204 2.10 2.16 -19.27
CA SER A 204 3.02 3.23 -18.86
C SER A 204 4.48 2.77 -18.79
N VAL A 205 4.73 1.47 -18.51
CA VAL A 205 6.08 0.86 -18.53
C VAL A 205 6.69 0.90 -19.93
N GLY A 206 5.85 0.89 -20.97
CA GLY A 206 6.29 0.74 -22.36
C GLY A 206 6.84 -0.65 -22.69
N GLY A 207 7.63 -0.74 -23.76
CA GLY A 207 8.19 -2.00 -24.23
C GLY A 207 7.11 -3.03 -24.59
N ASN A 208 7.29 -4.28 -24.14
CA ASN A 208 6.36 -5.39 -24.42
C ASN A 208 5.55 -5.83 -23.18
N SER A 209 5.57 -5.05 -22.09
CA SER A 209 5.03 -5.47 -20.78
C SER A 209 3.53 -5.82 -20.84
N TYR A 210 2.71 -4.92 -21.38
CA TYR A 210 1.26 -5.13 -21.52
C TYR A 210 0.93 -6.36 -22.40
N ASN A 211 1.59 -6.49 -23.55
CA ASN A 211 1.35 -7.61 -24.46
C ASN A 211 1.79 -8.96 -23.87
N ALA A 212 2.88 -8.98 -23.08
CA ALA A 212 3.32 -10.17 -22.37
C ALA A 212 2.24 -10.61 -21.36
N LEU A 213 1.68 -9.66 -20.59
CA LEU A 213 0.58 -9.94 -19.67
C LEU A 213 -0.67 -10.47 -20.40
N MET A 214 -1.09 -9.82 -21.49
CA MET A 214 -2.22 -10.30 -22.29
C MET A 214 -2.00 -11.72 -22.84
N THR A 215 -0.76 -12.08 -23.17
CA THR A 215 -0.40 -13.44 -23.58
C THR A 215 -0.48 -14.41 -22.41
N ALA A 216 0.07 -14.05 -21.25
CA ALA A 216 0.02 -14.87 -20.03
C ALA A 216 -1.42 -15.12 -19.56
N CYS A 217 -2.32 -14.15 -19.73
CA CYS A 217 -3.73 -14.24 -19.39
C CYS A 217 -4.58 -15.00 -20.41
N GLN A 218 -4.03 -15.42 -21.55
CA GLN A 218 -4.82 -16.08 -22.58
C GLN A 218 -5.38 -17.44 -22.09
N GLY A 219 -6.71 -17.54 -21.96
CA GLY A 219 -7.37 -18.73 -21.41
C GLY A 219 -7.30 -18.84 -19.88
N VAL A 220 -6.96 -17.74 -19.21
CA VAL A 220 -7.03 -17.56 -17.76
C VAL A 220 -8.20 -16.60 -17.48
N PRO A 221 -9.15 -16.95 -16.58
CA PRO A 221 -10.18 -16.02 -16.15
C PRO A 221 -9.59 -14.74 -15.54
N ASP A 222 -10.30 -13.63 -15.68
CA ASP A 222 -9.98 -12.40 -14.98
C ASP A 222 -9.96 -12.64 -13.46
N TYR A 223 -9.16 -11.84 -12.78
CA TYR A 223 -8.86 -11.86 -11.35
C TYR A 223 -8.04 -13.07 -10.86
N GLU A 224 -7.58 -13.98 -11.74
CA GLU A 224 -6.59 -14.98 -11.35
C GLU A 224 -5.14 -14.47 -11.51
N VAL A 225 -4.23 -14.87 -10.62
CA VAL A 225 -2.79 -14.57 -10.72
C VAL A 225 -2.10 -15.40 -11.82
N VAL A 226 -1.12 -14.79 -12.50
CA VAL A 226 -0.24 -15.44 -13.49
C VAL A 226 1.20 -15.00 -13.31
N ILE A 227 2.13 -15.60 -14.04
CA ILE A 227 3.53 -15.12 -14.15
C ILE A 227 3.60 -14.13 -15.31
N HIS A 228 4.23 -12.97 -15.10
CA HIS A 228 4.34 -11.93 -16.13
C HIS A 228 5.34 -12.34 -17.23
N ASP A 229 6.55 -12.73 -16.83
CA ASP A 229 7.61 -13.14 -17.73
C ASP A 229 8.07 -14.59 -17.46
N PRO A 230 7.46 -15.60 -18.12
CA PRO A 230 7.86 -16.99 -17.93
C PRO A 230 9.31 -17.27 -18.35
N TRP A 231 9.89 -16.43 -19.22
CA TRP A 231 11.29 -16.60 -19.62
C TRP A 231 12.21 -16.33 -18.43
N ALA A 232 12.03 -15.19 -17.77
CA ALA A 232 12.77 -14.84 -16.57
C ALA A 232 12.46 -15.81 -15.41
N ALA A 233 11.18 -16.10 -15.18
CA ALA A 233 10.73 -16.90 -14.05
C ALA A 233 11.27 -18.34 -14.09
N TYR A 234 11.11 -19.07 -15.21
CA TYR A 234 11.44 -20.52 -15.21
C TYR A 234 12.06 -21.10 -16.48
N GLN A 235 12.22 -20.35 -17.57
CA GLN A 235 12.78 -20.91 -18.81
C GLN A 235 14.28 -20.58 -18.99
N LYS A 236 14.72 -19.39 -18.59
CA LYS A 236 16.10 -18.94 -18.85
C LYS A 236 17.12 -19.84 -18.17
N SER A 237 18.07 -20.35 -18.95
CA SER A 237 19.19 -21.14 -18.41
C SER A 237 20.23 -20.21 -17.79
N PHE A 238 20.50 -20.40 -16.50
CA PHE A 238 21.56 -19.71 -15.76
C PHE A 238 22.72 -20.68 -15.53
N PRO A 239 23.86 -20.52 -16.21
CA PRO A 239 24.98 -21.45 -16.11
C PRO A 239 25.54 -21.53 -14.68
N GLN A 240 25.51 -20.44 -13.92
CA GLN A 240 25.96 -20.40 -12.53
C GLN A 240 25.10 -21.26 -11.58
N ALA A 241 23.85 -21.54 -11.95
CA ALA A 241 22.96 -22.45 -11.24
C ALA A 241 23.05 -23.89 -11.77
N GLY A 242 23.96 -24.16 -12.70
CA GLY A 242 24.09 -25.48 -13.34
C GLY A 242 22.91 -25.84 -14.25
N HIS A 243 22.08 -24.87 -14.65
CA HIS A 243 20.96 -25.11 -15.56
C HIS A 243 21.46 -25.64 -16.91
N GLN A 244 20.82 -26.69 -17.38
CA GLN A 244 21.01 -27.25 -18.71
C GLN A 244 19.73 -27.04 -19.52
N TYR A 245 19.82 -27.17 -20.85
CA TYR A 245 18.66 -27.10 -21.72
C TYR A 245 17.51 -28.02 -21.25
N SER A 246 17.85 -29.26 -20.89
CA SER A 246 16.93 -30.29 -20.41
C SER A 246 16.50 -30.15 -18.95
N SER A 247 17.01 -29.17 -18.19
CA SER A 247 16.58 -28.95 -16.81
C SER A 247 15.07 -28.65 -16.78
N PRO A 248 14.29 -29.37 -15.94
CA PRO A 248 12.83 -29.29 -15.94
C PRO A 248 12.28 -27.99 -15.38
N ILE A 249 13.08 -27.28 -14.57
CA ILE A 249 12.81 -25.96 -14.02
C ILE A 249 14.11 -25.16 -14.14
N LYS A 250 14.04 -23.91 -14.61
CA LYS A 250 15.18 -22.98 -14.75
C LYS A 250 14.78 -21.60 -14.21
N GLY A 251 15.34 -20.52 -14.77
CA GLY A 251 14.99 -19.15 -14.44
C GLY A 251 15.24 -18.76 -12.98
N ASN A 252 14.66 -17.64 -12.58
CA ASN A 252 14.70 -17.12 -11.21
C ASN A 252 14.14 -18.14 -10.21
N TYR A 253 13.05 -18.84 -10.57
CA TYR A 253 12.34 -19.74 -9.67
C TYR A 253 13.20 -20.95 -9.29
N ALA A 254 13.92 -21.57 -10.23
CA ALA A 254 14.85 -22.65 -9.87
C ALA A 254 16.01 -22.15 -8.98
N MET A 255 16.47 -20.91 -9.19
CA MET A 255 17.50 -20.33 -8.33
C MET A 255 16.97 -20.01 -6.94
N LEU A 256 15.74 -19.51 -6.80
CA LEU A 256 15.08 -19.27 -5.50
C LEU A 256 14.82 -20.58 -4.75
N MET A 257 14.41 -21.63 -5.46
CA MET A 257 14.31 -22.99 -4.91
C MET A 257 15.67 -23.46 -4.34
N ALA A 258 16.75 -23.32 -5.12
CA ALA A 258 18.10 -23.66 -4.66
C ALA A 258 18.61 -22.73 -3.53
N LEU A 259 18.16 -21.48 -3.51
CA LEU A 259 18.46 -20.52 -2.45
C LEU A 259 17.81 -20.95 -1.12
N LYS A 260 16.56 -21.43 -1.15
CA LYS A 260 15.89 -22.05 0.01
C LYS A 260 16.61 -23.30 0.50
N GLN A 261 17.20 -24.10 -0.38
CA GLN A 261 18.06 -25.23 0.04
C GLN A 261 19.32 -24.76 0.76
N ARG A 262 19.80 -23.53 0.50
CA ARG A 262 20.96 -22.92 1.16
C ARG A 262 20.57 -22.23 2.48
N TYR A 263 19.48 -21.49 2.48
CA TYR A 263 18.96 -20.72 3.60
C TYR A 263 17.51 -21.14 3.88
N PRO A 264 17.29 -22.27 4.57
CA PRO A 264 15.95 -22.85 4.72
C PRO A 264 14.98 -21.98 5.53
N ASP A 265 15.51 -21.14 6.42
CA ASP A 265 14.72 -20.24 7.27
C ASP A 265 14.30 -18.94 6.55
N LEU A 266 14.92 -18.63 5.40
CA LEU A 266 14.58 -17.46 4.58
C LEU A 266 13.12 -17.54 4.10
N LYS A 267 12.36 -16.46 4.23
CA LYS A 267 11.00 -16.34 3.69
C LYS A 267 11.05 -15.74 2.30
N ILE A 268 10.36 -16.37 1.35
CA ILE A 268 10.20 -15.83 0.01
C ILE A 268 8.70 -15.68 -0.23
N LEU A 269 8.23 -14.45 -0.49
CA LEU A 269 6.82 -14.18 -0.77
C LEU A 269 6.67 -13.66 -2.20
N PRO A 270 5.66 -14.10 -2.95
CA PRO A 270 5.26 -13.45 -4.19
C PRO A 270 4.56 -12.14 -3.84
N SER A 271 5.09 -11.01 -4.32
CA SER A 271 4.39 -9.73 -4.24
C SER A 271 3.44 -9.59 -5.42
N VAL A 272 2.15 -9.43 -5.12
CA VAL A 272 1.08 -9.33 -6.11
C VAL A 272 0.68 -7.87 -6.26
N GLY A 273 0.77 -7.35 -7.49
CA GLY A 273 0.47 -5.95 -7.79
C GLY A 273 1.73 -5.11 -7.97
N GLY A 274 1.86 -4.06 -7.16
CA GLY A 274 2.78 -2.95 -7.35
C GLY A 274 2.14 -1.83 -8.20
N TRP A 275 2.82 -0.69 -8.30
CA TRP A 275 2.37 0.52 -8.99
C TRP A 275 1.62 0.30 -10.31
N THR A 276 2.16 -0.52 -11.23
CA THR A 276 1.59 -0.68 -12.58
C THR A 276 0.63 -1.85 -12.76
N LEU A 277 0.47 -2.70 -11.74
CA LEU A 277 -0.29 -3.96 -11.80
C LEU A 277 -1.44 -4.00 -10.79
N SER A 278 -1.79 -2.84 -10.22
CA SER A 278 -2.82 -2.71 -9.19
C SER A 278 -4.25 -2.52 -9.73
N ASP A 279 -4.41 -2.19 -11.02
CA ASP A 279 -5.72 -1.92 -11.64
C ASP A 279 -6.81 -2.98 -11.31
N PRO A 280 -6.54 -4.31 -11.31
CA PRO A 280 -7.56 -5.31 -10.98
C PRO A 280 -8.08 -5.27 -9.54
N PHE A 281 -7.33 -4.69 -8.59
CA PHE A 281 -7.75 -4.64 -7.19
C PHE A 281 -8.97 -3.73 -6.98
N TYR A 282 -9.14 -2.69 -7.79
CA TYR A 282 -10.30 -1.78 -7.66
C TYR A 282 -11.64 -2.47 -7.95
N ASP A 283 -11.62 -3.61 -8.63
CA ASP A 283 -12.80 -4.46 -8.84
C ASP A 283 -13.10 -5.41 -7.67
N PHE A 284 -12.28 -5.39 -6.61
CA PHE A 284 -12.41 -6.29 -5.45
C PHE A 284 -13.47 -5.84 -4.44
N THR A 285 -14.10 -4.68 -4.66
CA THR A 285 -15.38 -4.33 -4.02
C THR A 285 -16.44 -5.40 -4.29
N THR A 286 -16.32 -6.12 -5.42
CA THR A 286 -17.12 -7.31 -5.74
C THR A 286 -16.49 -8.58 -5.17
N LYS A 287 -17.13 -9.18 -4.16
CA LYS A 287 -16.64 -10.42 -3.51
C LYS A 287 -16.33 -11.58 -4.46
N ALA A 288 -17.11 -11.78 -5.52
CA ALA A 288 -16.87 -12.86 -6.48
C ALA A 288 -15.50 -12.75 -7.20
N ASN A 289 -15.00 -11.53 -7.38
CA ASN A 289 -13.68 -11.28 -7.94
C ASN A 289 -12.60 -11.66 -6.93
N ARG A 290 -12.77 -11.29 -5.65
CA ARG A 290 -11.89 -11.73 -4.56
C ARG A 290 -11.86 -13.24 -4.39
N ASP A 291 -13.02 -13.90 -4.43
CA ASP A 291 -13.11 -15.37 -4.34
C ASP A 291 -12.29 -16.06 -5.46
N THR A 292 -12.35 -15.50 -6.68
CA THR A 292 -11.57 -15.99 -7.82
C THR A 292 -10.07 -15.78 -7.59
N PHE A 293 -9.69 -14.59 -7.12
CA PHE A 293 -8.33 -14.23 -6.79
C PHE A 293 -7.73 -15.14 -5.72
N VAL A 294 -8.38 -15.23 -4.55
CA VAL A 294 -7.93 -16.03 -3.40
C VAL A 294 -7.76 -17.50 -3.77
N ALA A 295 -8.70 -18.07 -4.54
CA ALA A 295 -8.58 -19.45 -5.03
C ALA A 295 -7.38 -19.63 -5.99
N SER A 296 -7.09 -18.63 -6.81
CA SER A 296 -5.93 -18.65 -7.70
C SER A 296 -4.61 -18.56 -6.95
N VAL A 297 -4.53 -17.75 -5.88
CA VAL A 297 -3.37 -17.64 -4.99
C VAL A 297 -3.11 -18.98 -4.29
N LYS A 298 -4.15 -19.65 -3.76
CA LYS A 298 -4.01 -21.01 -3.18
C LYS A 298 -3.34 -21.97 -4.15
N ARG A 299 -3.86 -22.02 -5.38
CA ARG A 299 -3.34 -22.88 -6.45
C ARG A 299 -1.92 -22.49 -6.85
N PHE A 300 -1.59 -21.20 -6.83
CA PHE A 300 -0.25 -20.71 -7.12
C PHE A 300 0.76 -21.20 -6.07
N LEU A 301 0.43 -21.09 -4.78
CA LEU A 301 1.29 -21.56 -3.68
C LEU A 301 1.45 -23.09 -3.64
N GLN A 302 0.39 -23.84 -3.98
CA GLN A 302 0.50 -25.30 -4.17
C GLN A 302 1.38 -25.67 -5.36
N THR A 303 1.38 -24.86 -6.43
CA THR A 303 2.21 -25.06 -7.62
C THR A 303 3.68 -24.70 -7.35
N TRP A 304 3.94 -23.60 -6.63
CA TRP A 304 5.26 -23.03 -6.43
C TRP A 304 5.65 -23.05 -4.94
N LYS A 305 6.01 -24.23 -4.46
CA LYS A 305 6.15 -24.53 -3.03
C LYS A 305 7.27 -23.78 -2.31
N PHE A 306 8.24 -23.21 -3.03
CA PHE A 306 9.30 -22.42 -2.41
C PHE A 306 8.80 -21.09 -1.83
N PHE A 307 7.62 -20.61 -2.21
CA PHE A 307 6.98 -19.46 -1.59
C PHE A 307 6.38 -19.81 -0.22
N ASP A 308 6.50 -18.88 0.72
CA ASP A 308 6.16 -19.02 2.15
C ASP A 308 4.97 -18.15 2.57
N GLY A 309 4.22 -17.60 1.62
CA GLY A 309 3.13 -16.67 1.92
C GLY A 309 2.65 -15.95 0.69
N VAL A 310 1.96 -14.82 0.88
CA VAL A 310 1.61 -13.87 -0.17
C VAL A 310 1.73 -12.45 0.36
N ASP A 311 2.26 -11.58 -0.47
CA ASP A 311 2.37 -10.14 -0.23
C ASP A 311 1.44 -9.40 -1.20
N ILE A 312 0.63 -8.47 -0.68
CA ILE A 312 -0.36 -7.72 -1.45
C ILE A 312 0.07 -6.26 -1.57
N ASP A 313 0.39 -5.83 -2.79
CA ASP A 313 0.84 -4.47 -3.05
C ASP A 313 -0.21 -3.77 -3.92
N TRP A 314 -1.36 -3.48 -3.32
CA TRP A 314 -2.42 -2.68 -3.95
C TRP A 314 -2.08 -1.20 -3.79
N GLU A 315 -1.76 -0.56 -4.92
CA GLU A 315 -1.42 0.86 -5.01
C GLU A 315 -2.50 1.66 -5.78
N PHE A 316 -3.49 2.27 -5.11
CA PHE A 316 -3.82 2.20 -3.68
C PHE A 316 -5.34 2.10 -3.47
N PRO A 317 -5.82 1.46 -2.38
CA PRO A 317 -7.20 1.64 -1.94
C PRO A 317 -7.53 3.13 -1.86
N GLY A 318 -8.65 3.56 -2.45
CA GLY A 318 -9.06 4.96 -2.50
C GLY A 318 -8.59 5.74 -3.73
N GLY A 319 -7.55 5.27 -4.43
CA GLY A 319 -7.08 5.82 -5.70
C GLY A 319 -5.65 6.39 -5.64
N ASP A 320 -5.36 7.37 -6.51
CA ASP A 320 -4.04 8.02 -6.67
C ASP A 320 -2.88 7.07 -7.03
N GLY A 321 -3.21 5.87 -7.52
CA GLY A 321 -2.25 4.96 -8.15
C GLY A 321 -1.90 5.38 -9.57
N ALA A 322 -1.36 4.45 -10.35
CA ALA A 322 -1.03 4.69 -11.76
C ALA A 322 -2.25 5.00 -12.65
N ALA A 323 -3.42 4.46 -12.29
CA ALA A 323 -4.68 4.70 -12.99
C ALA A 323 -5.44 5.89 -12.35
N PRO A 324 -5.49 7.06 -13.00
CA PRO A 324 -6.10 8.26 -12.43
C PRO A 324 -7.64 8.21 -12.38
N ASP A 325 -8.26 7.23 -13.03
CA ASP A 325 -9.71 7.02 -13.13
C ASP A 325 -10.22 5.90 -12.22
N LEU A 326 -9.34 5.26 -11.43
CA LEU A 326 -9.68 4.22 -10.47
C LEU A 326 -9.46 4.72 -9.02
N GLY A 327 -10.23 4.16 -8.08
CA GLY A 327 -10.22 4.54 -6.68
C GLY A 327 -11.61 4.83 -6.14
N ASP A 328 -11.97 4.17 -5.03
CA ASP A 328 -13.20 4.41 -4.29
C ASP A 328 -12.89 4.49 -2.78
N PRO A 329 -12.70 5.71 -2.22
CA PRO A 329 -12.38 5.91 -0.81
C PRO A 329 -13.41 5.33 0.17
N ILE A 330 -14.64 5.05 -0.29
CA ILE A 330 -15.69 4.47 0.56
C ILE A 330 -15.63 2.95 0.56
N ASN A 331 -15.37 2.33 -0.60
CA ASN A 331 -15.56 0.89 -0.78
C ASN A 331 -14.24 0.10 -0.82
N ASP A 332 -13.12 0.72 -1.18
CA ASP A 332 -11.84 0.04 -1.31
C ASP A 332 -11.27 -0.41 0.03
N GLY A 333 -11.33 0.43 1.07
CA GLY A 333 -10.90 0.07 2.43
C GLY A 333 -11.60 -1.17 2.98
N PRO A 334 -12.95 -1.23 2.99
CA PRO A 334 -13.69 -2.44 3.34
C PRO A 334 -13.35 -3.65 2.46
N ALA A 335 -13.10 -3.45 1.16
CA ALA A 335 -12.70 -4.52 0.25
C ALA A 335 -11.30 -5.07 0.56
N TYR A 336 -10.35 -4.19 0.90
CA TYR A 336 -9.00 -4.54 1.33
C TYR A 336 -9.04 -5.38 2.63
N ILE A 337 -9.81 -4.95 3.64
CA ILE A 337 -9.95 -5.71 4.90
C ILE A 337 -10.54 -7.09 4.63
N ALA A 338 -11.60 -7.16 3.81
CA ALA A 338 -12.22 -8.44 3.44
C ALA A 338 -11.24 -9.35 2.67
N LEU A 339 -10.42 -8.79 1.77
CA LEU A 339 -9.38 -9.51 1.06
C LEU A 339 -8.38 -10.14 2.04
N MET A 340 -7.86 -9.38 3.01
CA MET A 340 -6.90 -9.89 4.00
C MET A 340 -7.51 -11.01 4.85
N GLN A 341 -8.77 -10.85 5.27
CA GLN A 341 -9.51 -11.89 5.99
C GLN A 341 -9.64 -13.18 5.16
N GLU A 342 -10.05 -13.05 3.90
CA GLU A 342 -10.28 -14.18 2.99
C GLU A 342 -8.97 -14.89 2.62
N LEU A 343 -7.88 -14.14 2.42
CA LEU A 343 -6.53 -14.69 2.20
C LEU A 343 -6.03 -15.43 3.45
N ARG A 344 -6.18 -14.87 4.65
CA ARG A 344 -5.74 -15.53 5.89
C ARG A 344 -6.44 -16.87 6.08
N LEU A 345 -7.77 -16.91 5.87
CA LEU A 345 -8.53 -18.16 5.91
C LEU A 345 -8.01 -19.19 4.91
N MET A 346 -7.72 -18.77 3.67
CA MET A 346 -7.16 -19.64 2.65
C MET A 346 -5.76 -20.17 3.02
N LEU A 347 -4.92 -19.31 3.59
CA LEU A 347 -3.59 -19.70 4.07
C LEU A 347 -3.69 -20.69 5.22
N ASP A 348 -4.61 -20.50 6.17
CA ASP A 348 -4.84 -21.45 7.27
C ASP A 348 -5.23 -22.85 6.77
N GLU A 349 -6.00 -22.92 5.67
CA GLU A 349 -6.27 -24.20 4.99
C GLU A 349 -4.98 -24.83 4.45
N LEU A 350 -4.10 -24.06 3.82
CA LEU A 350 -2.80 -24.54 3.33
C LEU A 350 -1.88 -24.97 4.47
N GLU A 351 -1.89 -24.28 5.61
CA GLU A 351 -1.15 -24.68 6.81
C GLU A 351 -1.63 -26.04 7.31
N ALA A 352 -2.96 -26.25 7.37
CA ALA A 352 -3.54 -27.54 7.75
C ALA A 352 -3.21 -28.66 6.75
N GLU A 353 -3.17 -28.36 5.45
CA GLU A 353 -2.85 -29.32 4.38
C GLU A 353 -1.37 -29.72 4.36
N THR A 354 -0.47 -28.77 4.66
CA THR A 354 0.98 -28.93 4.41
C THR A 354 1.83 -29.02 5.67
N GLY A 355 1.32 -28.58 6.82
CA GLY A 355 2.08 -28.45 8.07
C GLY A 355 3.12 -27.32 8.05
N ARG A 356 3.12 -26.46 7.03
CA ARG A 356 3.94 -25.24 6.96
C ARG A 356 3.18 -24.09 7.61
N TYR A 357 3.90 -23.01 7.94
CA TYR A 357 3.32 -21.70 8.24
C TYR A 357 3.41 -20.83 6.99
N TYR A 358 2.35 -20.07 6.69
CA TYR A 358 2.33 -19.13 5.58
C TYR A 358 2.07 -17.71 6.07
N GLU A 359 2.91 -16.76 5.64
CA GLU A 359 2.77 -15.35 5.99
C GLU A 359 1.81 -14.61 5.05
N LEU A 360 1.06 -13.66 5.61
CA LEU A 360 0.28 -12.69 4.84
C LEU A 360 0.81 -11.29 5.11
N THR A 361 1.30 -10.61 4.07
CA THR A 361 1.85 -9.27 4.18
C THR A 361 1.24 -8.33 3.15
N SER A 362 1.51 -7.04 3.29
CA SER A 362 1.17 -6.02 2.29
C SER A 362 2.09 -4.82 2.40
N ALA A 363 2.54 -4.29 1.27
CA ALA A 363 3.10 -2.95 1.24
C ALA A 363 2.03 -1.87 1.04
N ILE A 364 2.13 -0.78 1.80
CA ILE A 364 1.10 0.26 1.85
C ILE A 364 1.68 1.66 1.68
N GLY A 365 0.92 2.56 1.05
CA GLY A 365 1.21 3.98 1.02
C GLY A 365 1.08 4.60 2.42
N VAL A 366 1.99 5.51 2.76
CA VAL A 366 2.06 6.10 4.11
C VAL A 366 1.70 7.59 4.16
N GLY A 367 1.26 8.16 3.04
CA GLY A 367 0.64 9.49 3.03
C GLY A 367 -0.65 9.48 3.86
N HIS A 368 -0.97 10.60 4.51
CA HIS A 368 -2.17 10.68 5.36
C HIS A 368 -3.45 10.31 4.59
N ASP A 369 -3.52 10.78 3.35
CA ASP A 369 -4.56 10.56 2.35
C ASP A 369 -4.60 9.13 1.78
N LYS A 370 -3.59 8.31 2.07
CA LYS A 370 -3.60 6.86 1.75
C LYS A 370 -3.98 6.04 2.97
N ILE A 371 -3.51 6.46 4.14
CA ILE A 371 -3.79 5.78 5.41
C ILE A 371 -5.26 5.96 5.83
N GLU A 372 -5.88 7.10 5.54
CA GLU A 372 -7.27 7.38 5.96
C GLU A 372 -8.32 6.52 5.24
N ASP A 373 -8.01 5.99 4.06
CA ASP A 373 -8.93 5.21 3.24
C ASP A 373 -9.03 3.74 3.65
N VAL A 374 -8.20 3.28 4.61
CA VAL A 374 -8.24 1.90 5.13
C VAL A 374 -8.15 1.91 6.65
N ASP A 375 -9.06 1.17 7.31
CA ASP A 375 -8.93 0.86 8.74
C ASP A 375 -7.91 -0.27 8.93
N TYR A 376 -6.63 0.10 9.02
CA TYR A 376 -5.54 -0.87 9.23
C TYR A 376 -5.58 -1.51 10.61
N GLY A 377 -6.18 -0.84 11.60
CA GLY A 377 -6.45 -1.42 12.91
C GLY A 377 -7.32 -2.69 12.81
N GLN A 378 -8.23 -2.73 11.84
CA GLN A 378 -8.99 -3.94 11.50
C GLN A 378 -8.25 -4.89 10.56
N ALA A 379 -7.58 -4.41 9.51
CA ALA A 379 -6.91 -5.31 8.55
C ALA A 379 -5.77 -6.13 9.19
N VAL A 380 -4.97 -5.49 10.06
CA VAL A 380 -3.71 -6.06 10.59
C VAL A 380 -3.91 -7.29 11.49
N GLN A 381 -5.14 -7.56 11.95
CA GLN A 381 -5.41 -8.78 12.72
C GLN A 381 -5.18 -10.05 11.89
N TYR A 382 -5.25 -9.96 10.56
CA TYR A 382 -5.07 -11.07 9.63
C TYR A 382 -3.64 -11.16 9.05
N MET A 383 -2.84 -10.11 9.22
CA MET A 383 -1.55 -9.95 8.54
C MET A 383 -0.39 -10.21 9.51
N ASP A 384 0.70 -10.74 9.00
CA ASP A 384 1.96 -10.88 9.73
C ASP A 384 2.70 -9.54 9.81
N TYR A 385 2.86 -8.90 8.66
CA TYR A 385 3.59 -7.64 8.52
C TYR A 385 2.91 -6.67 7.56
N ILE A 386 3.09 -5.38 7.84
CA ILE A 386 2.82 -4.26 6.95
C ILE A 386 4.17 -3.65 6.56
N PHE A 387 4.50 -3.68 5.28
CA PHE A 387 5.67 -3.03 4.72
C PHE A 387 5.33 -1.57 4.40
N ALA A 388 5.62 -0.66 5.33
CA ALA A 388 5.28 0.75 5.19
C ALA A 388 6.18 1.42 4.13
N MET A 389 5.63 1.81 2.97
CA MET A 389 6.39 2.40 1.86
C MET A 389 6.80 3.84 2.16
N THR A 390 7.76 3.97 3.08
CA THR A 390 8.27 5.25 3.57
C THR A 390 9.32 5.86 2.65
N TYR A 391 8.99 5.92 1.36
CA TYR A 391 9.75 6.51 0.27
C TYR A 391 8.76 7.09 -0.76
N ASP A 392 9.25 7.69 -1.84
CA ASP A 392 8.43 8.34 -2.86
C ASP A 392 7.56 9.52 -2.36
N PHE A 393 7.97 10.19 -1.29
CA PHE A 393 7.29 11.40 -0.80
C PHE A 393 7.39 12.58 -1.76
N TYR A 394 8.53 12.67 -2.46
CA TYR A 394 8.86 13.71 -3.42
C TYR A 394 9.59 13.08 -4.61
N GLY A 395 9.44 13.66 -5.80
CA GLY A 395 10.13 13.17 -6.98
C GLY A 395 9.81 13.93 -8.26
N GLY A 396 10.44 13.49 -9.35
CA GLY A 396 10.42 14.18 -10.63
C GLY A 396 9.07 14.15 -11.39
N TRP A 397 7.97 13.70 -10.79
CA TRP A 397 6.63 13.85 -11.40
C TRP A 397 6.17 15.32 -11.40
N ASN A 398 6.73 16.16 -10.52
CA ASN A 398 6.58 17.61 -10.54
C ASN A 398 7.95 18.30 -10.29
N ASN A 399 7.96 19.63 -10.20
CA ASN A 399 9.19 20.43 -10.00
C ASN A 399 9.37 20.93 -8.55
N VAL A 400 8.56 20.44 -7.61
CA VAL A 400 8.68 20.72 -6.18
C VAL A 400 9.71 19.74 -5.60
N VAL A 401 10.81 20.28 -5.10
CA VAL A 401 11.89 19.48 -4.51
C VAL A 401 11.59 19.20 -3.03
N GLY A 402 12.14 18.11 -2.51
CA GLY A 402 11.97 17.70 -1.12
C GLY A 402 12.63 16.35 -0.87
N HIS A 403 12.63 15.90 0.37
CA HIS A 403 13.25 14.62 0.75
C HIS A 403 12.32 13.44 0.46
N GLN A 404 12.72 12.53 -0.43
CA GLN A 404 11.81 11.47 -0.90
C GLN A 404 11.51 10.37 0.13
N THR A 405 12.36 10.22 1.15
CA THR A 405 12.31 9.08 2.09
C THR A 405 12.73 9.47 3.50
N ALA A 406 12.57 10.76 3.83
CA ALA A 406 12.96 11.30 5.13
C ALA A 406 12.20 10.64 6.29
N LEU A 407 12.90 10.48 7.42
CA LEU A 407 12.26 10.02 8.64
C LEU A 407 11.29 11.10 9.17
N TYR A 408 11.72 12.36 9.14
CA TYR A 408 10.97 13.49 9.71
C TYR A 408 10.87 14.68 8.75
N CYS A 409 10.12 15.72 9.16
CA CYS A 409 9.94 16.95 8.40
C CYS A 409 11.26 17.73 8.26
N GLY A 410 11.61 18.10 7.03
CA GLY A 410 12.86 18.84 6.75
C GLY A 410 12.76 20.35 6.95
N ASN A 411 13.93 21.00 6.96
CA ASN A 411 14.04 22.45 7.20
C ASN A 411 13.34 23.30 6.13
N PHE A 412 13.19 22.76 4.92
CA PHE A 412 12.52 23.42 3.80
C PHE A 412 11.00 23.58 3.98
N MET A 413 10.39 22.84 4.92
CA MET A 413 8.95 22.83 5.11
C MET A 413 8.46 24.14 5.77
N ARG A 414 7.29 24.63 5.33
CA ARG A 414 6.69 25.86 5.83
C ARG A 414 6.13 25.68 7.26
N PRO A 415 5.94 26.77 8.02
CA PRO A 415 5.27 26.72 9.32
C PRO A 415 3.89 26.03 9.23
N GLY A 416 3.66 25.03 10.07
CA GLY A 416 2.43 24.23 10.09
C GLY A 416 2.28 23.24 8.92
N GLN A 417 3.26 23.12 8.02
CA GLN A 417 3.21 22.10 6.95
C GLN A 417 3.40 20.69 7.52
N CYS A 418 4.28 20.53 8.50
CA CYS A 418 4.64 19.22 9.05
C CYS A 418 3.42 18.47 9.63
N ASP A 419 2.58 19.16 10.41
CA ASP A 419 1.38 18.62 11.03
C ASP A 419 0.08 18.94 10.28
N GLY A 420 0.17 19.62 9.13
CA GLY A 420 -0.96 19.98 8.28
C GLY A 420 -1.82 21.15 8.77
N THR A 421 -1.44 21.87 9.84
CA THR A 421 -2.23 22.97 10.41
C THR A 421 -1.97 24.33 9.76
N GLY A 422 -0.93 24.43 8.93
CA GLY A 422 -0.46 25.67 8.31
C GLY A 422 -1.14 26.01 6.97
N LEU A 423 -0.60 27.04 6.33
CA LEU A 423 -1.01 27.49 5.01
C LEU A 423 0.17 27.38 4.02
N ASP A 424 -0.14 27.03 2.77
CA ASP A 424 0.82 27.01 1.68
C ASP A 424 1.25 28.42 1.24
N GLU A 425 2.05 28.51 0.18
CA GLU A 425 2.53 29.79 -0.36
C GLU A 425 1.42 30.69 -0.92
N ASN A 426 0.26 30.11 -1.25
CA ASN A 426 -0.92 30.82 -1.78
C ASN A 426 -1.95 31.12 -0.67
N GLY A 427 -1.64 30.81 0.60
CA GLY A 427 -2.55 31.01 1.72
C GLY A 427 -3.63 29.93 1.82
N LYS A 428 -3.51 28.80 1.13
CA LYS A 428 -4.45 27.67 1.20
C LYS A 428 -4.04 26.71 2.33
N PRO A 429 -4.98 26.22 3.16
CA PRO A 429 -4.67 25.19 4.15
C PRO A 429 -4.10 23.92 3.54
N TYR A 430 -3.14 23.30 4.23
CA TYR A 430 -2.71 21.93 3.92
C TYR A 430 -3.86 20.95 4.19
N SER A 431 -3.97 19.89 3.39
CA SER A 431 -5.03 18.87 3.54
C SER A 431 -4.78 17.90 4.69
N GLY A 432 -3.52 17.79 5.14
CA GLY A 432 -3.11 16.93 6.24
C GLY A 432 -1.60 17.01 6.46
N PRO A 433 -1.05 16.16 7.34
CA PRO A 433 0.37 16.12 7.66
C PRO A 433 1.24 15.89 6.43
N ALA A 434 2.44 16.47 6.44
CA ALA A 434 3.41 16.30 5.36
C ALA A 434 3.83 14.83 5.21
N TYR A 435 4.23 14.45 3.99
CA TYR A 435 4.74 13.11 3.71
C TYR A 435 6.13 12.92 4.31
N THR A 436 6.19 12.18 5.41
CA THR A 436 7.40 11.74 6.11
C THR A 436 7.15 10.36 6.71
N ALA A 437 8.21 9.60 6.96
CA ALA A 437 8.04 8.26 7.50
C ALA A 437 7.40 8.27 8.90
N ASP A 438 7.82 9.17 9.78
CA ASP A 438 7.26 9.31 11.12
C ASP A 438 5.77 9.65 11.09
N ASN A 439 5.35 10.66 10.32
CA ASN A 439 3.92 11.01 10.20
C ASN A 439 3.07 9.80 9.79
N GLY A 440 3.52 9.01 8.80
CA GLY A 440 2.81 7.81 8.38
C GLY A 440 2.78 6.71 9.44
N ILE A 441 3.92 6.44 10.10
CA ILE A 441 4.00 5.45 11.17
C ILE A 441 3.12 5.84 12.37
N GLN A 442 3.14 7.12 12.79
CA GLN A 442 2.31 7.60 13.89
C GLN A 442 0.82 7.48 13.57
N LEU A 443 0.39 7.72 12.32
CA LEU A 443 -1.00 7.53 11.91
C LEU A 443 -1.43 6.06 12.02
N LEU A 444 -0.59 5.12 11.58
CA LEU A 444 -0.86 3.68 11.70
C LEU A 444 -0.93 3.25 13.18
N LEU A 445 0.02 3.71 14.01
CA LEU A 445 0.00 3.45 15.45
C LEU A 445 -1.25 4.04 16.12
N ALA A 446 -1.69 5.22 15.70
CA ALA A 446 -2.91 5.88 16.20
C ALA A 446 -4.20 5.12 15.82
N GLN A 447 -4.21 4.40 14.70
CA GLN A 447 -5.28 3.45 14.34
C GLN A 447 -5.24 2.14 15.16
N GLY A 448 -4.23 1.94 16.01
CA GLY A 448 -4.08 0.75 16.83
C GLY A 448 -3.30 -0.39 16.16
N VAL A 449 -2.60 -0.11 15.06
CA VAL A 449 -1.70 -1.09 14.42
C VAL A 449 -0.55 -1.43 15.36
N PRO A 450 -0.28 -2.71 15.66
CA PRO A 450 0.83 -3.09 16.53
C PRO A 450 2.19 -2.72 15.91
N ALA A 451 3.03 -2.01 16.66
CA ALA A 451 4.39 -1.64 16.24
C ALA A 451 5.18 -2.84 15.70
N ASN A 452 5.13 -3.98 16.39
CA ASN A 452 5.83 -5.22 16.03
C ASN A 452 5.31 -5.92 14.75
N LYS A 453 4.36 -5.31 14.02
CA LYS A 453 3.96 -5.73 12.67
C LYS A 453 4.31 -4.70 11.59
N LEU A 454 4.74 -3.50 11.97
CA LEU A 454 5.18 -2.46 11.03
C LEU A 454 6.64 -2.68 10.66
N VAL A 455 6.94 -2.73 9.38
CA VAL A 455 8.31 -2.82 8.84
C VAL A 455 8.59 -1.53 8.08
N LEU A 456 9.64 -0.81 8.47
CA LEU A 456 9.95 0.52 7.94
C LEU A 456 10.76 0.43 6.62
N GLY A 457 10.39 1.22 5.63
CA GLY A 457 11.00 1.22 4.30
C GLY A 457 12.30 2.02 4.18
N THR A 458 13.26 1.48 3.44
CA THR A 458 14.54 2.11 3.05
C THR A 458 14.67 2.13 1.53
N ALA A 459 15.14 3.24 0.98
CA ALA A 459 15.26 3.40 -0.47
C ALA A 459 16.69 3.05 -0.95
N MET A 460 16.81 2.02 -1.79
CA MET A 460 18.08 1.71 -2.49
C MET A 460 18.23 2.50 -3.80
N TYR A 461 17.56 3.64 -3.90
CA TYR A 461 17.55 4.54 -5.05
C TYR A 461 17.38 5.99 -4.60
N GLY A 462 17.65 6.92 -5.51
CA GLY A 462 17.32 8.32 -5.37
C GLY A 462 16.29 8.77 -6.39
N ARG A 463 15.55 9.81 -6.03
CA ARG A 463 14.75 10.62 -6.96
C ARG A 463 15.41 11.98 -7.15
N GLY A 464 15.29 12.53 -8.35
CA GLY A 464 15.99 13.76 -8.64
C GLY A 464 15.41 14.62 -9.75
N TRP A 465 15.90 15.86 -9.76
CA TRP A 465 15.56 16.92 -10.68
C TRP A 465 16.80 17.48 -11.35
N GLU A 466 16.62 18.18 -12.46
CA GLU A 466 17.58 19.13 -13.03
C GLU A 466 17.10 20.57 -12.86
N GLY A 467 18.00 21.54 -13.02
CA GLY A 467 17.65 22.96 -13.01
C GLY A 467 17.29 23.58 -11.65
N VAL A 468 17.58 22.90 -10.53
CA VAL A 468 17.54 23.47 -9.18
C VAL A 468 18.74 24.40 -8.99
N MET A 469 18.68 25.58 -9.60
CA MET A 469 19.80 26.52 -9.64
C MET A 469 19.92 27.29 -8.32
N PRO A 470 21.12 27.73 -7.89
CA PRO A 470 21.29 28.54 -6.68
C PRO A 470 20.40 29.80 -6.62
N SER A 471 19.99 30.33 -7.77
CA SER A 471 19.09 31.49 -7.85
C SER A 471 17.62 31.19 -7.56
N SER A 472 17.19 29.93 -7.53
CA SER A 472 15.82 29.54 -7.19
C SER A 472 15.62 29.22 -5.70
N LEU A 473 16.70 29.12 -4.92
CA LEU A 473 16.64 28.84 -3.48
C LEU A 473 16.10 30.05 -2.71
N THR A 474 15.17 29.78 -1.78
CA THR A 474 14.74 30.79 -0.80
C THR A 474 15.63 30.80 0.45
N ASP A 475 16.26 29.67 0.79
CA ASP A 475 17.41 29.57 1.69
C ASP A 475 18.67 29.15 0.89
N PRO A 476 19.68 30.01 0.75
CA PRO A 476 20.90 29.71 -0.02
C PRO A 476 21.73 28.50 0.46
N SER A 477 21.47 28.00 1.67
CA SER A 477 22.15 26.87 2.27
C SER A 477 21.43 25.53 2.06
N ASP A 478 20.15 25.55 1.67
CA ASP A 478 19.32 24.36 1.50
C ASP A 478 18.74 24.25 0.08
N PRO A 479 19.22 23.32 -0.75
CA PRO A 479 18.70 23.14 -2.10
C PRO A 479 17.24 22.66 -2.13
N MET A 480 16.71 22.12 -1.02
CA MET A 480 15.30 21.73 -0.93
C MET A 480 14.34 22.92 -0.85
N THR A 481 14.87 24.15 -0.74
CA THR A 481 14.07 25.39 -0.85
C THR A 481 14.04 25.96 -2.27
N GLY A 482 14.64 25.26 -3.23
CA GLY A 482 14.69 25.63 -4.63
C GLY A 482 13.48 25.16 -5.43
N VAL A 483 13.55 25.36 -6.74
CA VAL A 483 12.56 24.87 -7.72
C VAL A 483 13.29 24.17 -8.85
N GLY A 484 12.84 22.96 -9.20
CA GLY A 484 13.36 22.18 -10.32
C GLY A 484 12.82 22.66 -11.68
N ASN A 485 13.42 22.18 -12.76
CA ASN A 485 12.98 22.47 -14.14
C ASN A 485 12.84 21.21 -15.00
N GLY A 486 12.79 20.04 -14.37
CA GLY A 486 12.66 18.76 -15.04
C GLY A 486 13.18 17.61 -14.19
N LYS A 487 12.87 16.38 -14.64
CA LYS A 487 13.40 15.14 -14.09
C LYS A 487 14.91 15.04 -14.31
N LEU A 488 15.65 14.50 -13.34
CA LEU A 488 17.03 14.06 -13.54
C LEU A 488 17.13 13.19 -14.80
N LYS A 489 18.14 13.44 -15.63
CA LYS A 489 18.47 12.64 -16.82
C LYS A 489 19.76 11.88 -16.60
N GLY A 490 19.91 10.75 -17.29
CA GLY A 490 21.15 9.98 -17.23
C GLY A 490 21.14 8.78 -18.15
N SER A 491 22.11 7.91 -17.93
CA SER A 491 22.25 6.65 -18.66
C SER A 491 22.04 5.45 -17.74
N THR A 492 21.70 4.30 -18.31
CA THR A 492 21.60 3.03 -17.57
C THR A 492 22.94 2.62 -16.94
N THR A 493 24.08 3.04 -17.51
CA THR A 493 25.40 2.83 -16.89
C THR A 493 25.55 3.60 -15.57
N GLN A 494 24.88 4.75 -15.45
CA GLN A 494 24.82 5.52 -14.20
C GLN A 494 23.73 5.00 -13.24
N GLY A 495 22.97 3.96 -13.62
CA GLY A 495 21.82 3.49 -12.85
C GLY A 495 20.55 4.31 -13.07
N VAL A 496 20.48 5.14 -14.12
CA VAL A 496 19.24 5.83 -14.50
C VAL A 496 18.48 4.97 -15.51
N TRP A 497 17.51 4.20 -15.01
CA TRP A 497 16.64 3.32 -15.81
C TRP A 497 15.37 4.02 -16.30
N GLU A 498 14.91 5.00 -15.52
CA GLU A 498 13.81 5.90 -15.83
C GLU A 498 14.22 7.32 -15.45
N ASP A 499 13.86 8.31 -16.27
CA ASP A 499 14.10 9.71 -15.95
C ASP A 499 13.53 10.07 -14.56
N GLY A 500 14.34 10.73 -13.75
CA GLY A 500 13.99 11.14 -12.39
C GLY A 500 14.28 10.10 -11.31
N VAL A 501 14.77 8.92 -11.67
CA VAL A 501 15.14 7.83 -10.74
C VAL A 501 16.56 7.34 -11.01
N ILE A 502 17.35 7.12 -9.97
CA ILE A 502 18.73 6.63 -10.08
C ILE A 502 19.04 5.60 -8.98
N ASP A 503 19.66 4.48 -9.34
CA ASP A 503 20.10 3.47 -8.36
C ASP A 503 21.08 4.07 -7.33
N TYR A 504 21.03 3.61 -6.07
CA TYR A 504 21.98 4.03 -5.03
C TYR A 504 23.43 3.77 -5.45
N LYS A 505 23.74 2.59 -6.01
CA LYS A 505 25.08 2.29 -6.54
C LYS A 505 25.54 3.27 -7.63
N GLY A 506 24.58 3.84 -8.37
CA GLY A 506 24.79 4.93 -9.32
C GLY A 506 25.18 6.23 -8.63
N ILE A 507 24.40 6.67 -7.64
CA ILE A 507 24.70 7.84 -6.79
C ILE A 507 26.09 7.70 -6.18
N LYS A 508 26.40 6.53 -5.60
CA LYS A 508 27.70 6.22 -5.00
C LYS A 508 28.85 6.39 -5.99
N SER A 509 28.68 5.86 -7.20
CA SER A 509 29.73 5.82 -8.22
C SER A 509 29.93 7.13 -8.98
N TYR A 510 28.87 7.92 -9.15
CA TYR A 510 28.88 9.09 -10.04
C TYR A 510 28.68 10.43 -9.33
N MET A 511 28.21 10.45 -8.08
CA MET A 511 27.94 11.70 -7.35
C MET A 511 28.64 11.76 -5.99
N LEU A 512 28.66 10.69 -5.19
CA LEU A 512 29.29 10.70 -3.85
C LEU A 512 30.81 10.42 -3.88
N GLY A 513 31.22 9.41 -4.64
CA GLY A 513 32.57 8.86 -4.61
C GLY A 513 32.87 8.04 -3.34
N ALA A 514 34.11 7.54 -3.25
CA ALA A 514 34.50 6.60 -2.18
C ALA A 514 34.35 7.19 -0.76
N ASN A 515 34.63 8.48 -0.58
CA ASN A 515 34.66 9.15 0.72
C ASN A 515 33.36 9.91 1.07
N ASN A 516 32.28 9.75 0.29
CA ASN A 516 31.01 10.47 0.47
C ASN A 516 31.13 12.00 0.45
N SER A 517 32.16 12.56 -0.19
CA SER A 517 32.45 13.99 -0.17
C SER A 517 31.90 14.75 -1.38
N GLY A 518 31.34 14.04 -2.36
CA GLY A 518 30.95 14.62 -3.65
C GLY A 518 32.04 14.50 -4.71
N ILE A 519 31.65 14.15 -5.94
CA ILE A 519 32.47 14.06 -7.15
C ILE A 519 31.69 14.61 -8.35
N ASN A 520 32.36 14.81 -9.50
CA ASN A 520 31.72 15.25 -10.75
C ASN A 520 30.90 16.56 -10.62
N GLY A 521 31.30 17.45 -9.72
CA GLY A 521 30.62 18.72 -9.47
C GLY A 521 29.45 18.65 -8.49
N PHE A 522 29.11 17.46 -7.98
CA PHE A 522 28.16 17.30 -6.89
C PHE A 522 28.82 17.57 -5.55
N GLU A 523 28.09 18.24 -4.66
CA GLU A 523 28.37 18.33 -3.23
C GLU A 523 27.36 17.45 -2.47
N TYR A 524 27.80 16.88 -1.36
CA TYR A 524 26.94 16.14 -0.44
C TYR A 524 26.42 17.08 0.65
N GLY A 525 25.14 16.93 0.99
CA GLY A 525 24.53 17.56 2.14
C GLY A 525 23.60 16.62 2.88
N TYR A 526 23.27 17.01 4.11
CA TYR A 526 22.44 16.21 4.99
C TYR A 526 21.55 17.14 5.83
N ASP A 527 20.25 16.92 5.75
CA ASP A 527 19.28 17.56 6.64
C ASP A 527 19.17 16.72 7.92
N ALA A 528 19.83 17.19 9.00
CA ALA A 528 19.83 16.50 10.28
C ALA A 528 18.46 16.52 10.97
N GLN A 529 17.59 17.49 10.65
CA GLN A 529 16.23 17.50 11.18
C GLN A 529 15.40 16.41 10.50
N ALA A 530 15.50 16.27 9.18
CA ALA A 530 14.78 15.25 8.42
C ALA A 530 15.35 13.83 8.57
N GLU A 531 16.61 13.73 8.96
CA GLU A 531 17.47 12.55 8.78
C GLU A 531 17.52 12.11 7.31
N ALA A 532 17.84 13.06 6.41
CA ALA A 532 17.79 12.84 4.97
C ALA A 532 19.01 13.41 4.21
N PRO A 533 19.71 12.61 3.39
CA PRO A 533 20.82 13.06 2.56
C PRO A 533 20.35 13.61 1.21
N TRP A 534 21.22 14.40 0.60
CA TRP A 534 21.11 14.80 -0.79
C TRP A 534 22.48 15.01 -1.42
N VAL A 535 22.52 14.93 -2.76
CA VAL A 535 23.66 15.40 -3.55
C VAL A 535 23.19 16.45 -4.55
N TRP A 536 23.94 17.54 -4.67
CA TRP A 536 23.55 18.67 -5.51
C TRP A 536 24.71 19.18 -6.35
N ASN A 537 24.49 19.37 -7.64
CA ASN A 537 25.44 20.05 -8.53
C ASN A 537 24.94 21.47 -8.81
N ARG A 538 25.55 22.46 -8.17
CA ARG A 538 25.18 23.89 -8.30
C ARG A 538 25.26 24.44 -9.73
N THR A 539 26.03 23.79 -10.62
CA THR A 539 26.24 24.27 -11.99
C THR A 539 25.15 23.78 -12.93
N THR A 540 24.72 22.52 -12.78
CA THR A 540 23.67 21.92 -13.61
C THR A 540 22.28 22.05 -12.97
N GLY A 541 22.23 22.31 -11.66
CA GLY A 541 21.02 22.25 -10.87
C GLY A 541 20.50 20.82 -10.67
N GLU A 542 21.33 19.81 -10.91
CA GLU A 542 20.97 18.42 -10.63
C GLU A 542 20.94 18.19 -9.12
N LEU A 543 19.77 17.83 -8.59
CA LEU A 543 19.54 17.56 -7.17
C LEU A 543 18.95 16.16 -7.03
N ILE A 544 19.51 15.36 -6.12
CA ILE A 544 19.07 13.98 -5.88
C ILE A 544 18.87 13.79 -4.37
N THR A 545 17.67 13.35 -3.99
CA THR A 545 17.32 12.90 -2.63
C THR A 545 17.28 11.37 -2.61
N PHE A 546 17.81 10.75 -1.56
CA PHE A 546 17.99 9.30 -1.47
C PHE A 546 18.13 8.87 0.01
N ASP A 547 18.37 7.58 0.27
CA ASP A 547 18.81 7.07 1.57
C ASP A 547 20.32 6.79 1.52
N ASP A 548 21.06 7.09 2.59
CA ASP A 548 22.48 6.77 2.73
C ASP A 548 22.77 6.00 4.03
N GLU A 549 24.05 5.72 4.30
CA GLU A 549 24.45 5.02 5.52
C GLU A 549 23.91 5.72 6.79
N ARG A 550 23.87 7.06 6.83
CA ARG A 550 23.45 7.81 8.01
C ARG A 550 21.94 7.77 8.19
N SER A 551 21.15 8.08 7.15
CA SER A 551 19.68 8.04 7.26
C SER A 551 19.16 6.64 7.54
N VAL A 552 19.74 5.61 6.93
CA VAL A 552 19.34 4.22 7.17
C VAL A 552 19.66 3.79 8.61
N LYS A 553 20.79 4.23 9.17
CA LYS A 553 21.09 4.00 10.60
C LYS A 553 20.10 4.73 11.52
N ALA A 554 19.68 5.94 11.16
CA ALA A 554 18.63 6.66 11.90
C ALA A 554 17.29 5.91 11.84
N LYS A 555 16.90 5.38 10.68
CA LYS A 555 15.72 4.51 10.51
C LYS A 555 15.82 3.25 11.37
N GLY A 556 16.98 2.59 11.42
CA GLY A 556 17.18 1.43 12.31
C GLY A 556 17.09 1.80 13.81
N ALA A 557 17.58 2.98 14.20
CA ALA A 557 17.42 3.48 15.56
C ALA A 557 15.96 3.79 15.91
N TYR A 558 15.20 4.35 14.97
CA TYR A 558 13.77 4.60 15.08
C TYR A 558 12.95 3.31 15.19
N VAL A 559 13.30 2.28 14.40
CA VAL A 559 12.71 0.94 14.53
C VAL A 559 12.87 0.41 15.95
N ARG A 560 14.07 0.53 16.53
CA ARG A 560 14.29 0.11 17.92
C ARG A 560 13.52 0.93 18.94
N SER A 561 13.44 2.26 18.78
CA SER A 561 12.80 3.13 19.77
C SER A 561 11.30 2.87 19.88
N LEU A 562 10.63 2.58 18.75
CA LEU A 562 9.21 2.27 18.71
C LEU A 562 8.89 0.78 18.84
N GLY A 563 9.89 -0.10 18.78
CA GLY A 563 9.69 -1.55 18.77
C GLY A 563 9.00 -2.03 17.49
N LEU A 564 9.37 -1.44 16.34
CA LEU A 564 8.88 -1.88 15.04
C LEU A 564 9.45 -3.26 14.69
N ALA A 565 8.80 -3.97 13.75
CA ALA A 565 9.21 -5.32 13.35
C ALA A 565 10.60 -5.38 12.70
N GLY A 566 11.01 -4.31 12.01
CA GLY A 566 12.29 -4.27 11.30
C GLY A 566 12.35 -3.26 10.17
N LEU A 567 13.25 -3.51 9.21
CA LEU A 567 13.43 -2.72 8.00
C LEU A 567 13.20 -3.56 6.74
N PHE A 568 12.70 -2.93 5.67
CA PHE A 568 12.73 -3.52 4.32
C PHE A 568 13.26 -2.51 3.29
N SER A 569 13.63 -2.99 2.11
CA SER A 569 14.22 -2.16 1.05
C SER A 569 13.64 -2.40 -0.34
N TRP A 570 13.54 -1.32 -1.11
CA TRP A 570 13.26 -1.32 -2.55
C TRP A 570 14.41 -0.62 -3.32
N GLU A 571 15.05 -1.20 -4.35
CA GLU A 571 15.08 -2.62 -4.77
C GLU A 571 16.51 -3.16 -4.65
N ILE A 572 16.67 -4.47 -4.37
CA ILE A 572 17.97 -5.05 -3.94
C ILE A 572 19.07 -4.93 -5.00
N ASP A 573 18.70 -4.91 -6.29
CA ASP A 573 19.69 -4.82 -7.36
C ASP A 573 20.32 -3.43 -7.47
N ALA A 574 19.67 -2.39 -6.91
CA ALA A 574 20.14 -1.01 -6.95
C ALA A 574 21.17 -0.68 -5.85
N ASP A 575 21.32 -1.56 -4.86
CA ASP A 575 22.34 -1.44 -3.80
C ASP A 575 23.71 -1.97 -4.25
N ASN A 576 24.76 -1.48 -3.61
CA ASN A 576 26.12 -2.00 -3.68
C ASN A 576 26.53 -2.71 -2.38
N GLY A 577 25.61 -2.86 -1.43
CA GLY A 577 25.80 -3.41 -0.09
C GLY A 577 25.84 -2.36 1.01
N ASP A 578 26.04 -1.08 0.71
CA ASP A 578 26.14 -0.02 1.72
C ASP A 578 24.80 0.17 2.46
N ILE A 579 23.67 0.15 1.73
CA ILE A 579 22.34 0.34 2.33
C ILE A 579 21.97 -0.86 3.19
N LEU A 580 22.10 -2.09 2.67
CA LEU A 580 21.80 -3.28 3.46
C LEU A 580 22.72 -3.40 4.68
N ASN A 581 24.00 -3.07 4.54
CA ASN A 581 24.92 -3.00 5.68
C ASN A 581 24.42 -2.00 6.74
N ALA A 582 24.01 -0.81 6.31
CA ALA A 582 23.50 0.23 7.21
C ALA A 582 22.19 -0.17 7.89
N MET A 583 21.32 -0.96 7.24
CA MET A 583 20.12 -1.53 7.88
C MET A 583 20.51 -2.40 9.07
N HIS A 584 21.46 -3.33 8.89
CA HIS A 584 21.96 -4.20 9.98
C HIS A 584 22.65 -3.41 11.09
N GLU A 585 23.60 -2.54 10.74
CA GLU A 585 24.30 -1.69 11.70
C GLU A 585 23.32 -0.79 12.47
N GLY A 586 22.31 -0.30 11.75
CA GLY A 586 21.20 0.49 12.25
C GLY A 586 20.25 -0.26 13.17
N LEU A 587 20.13 -1.59 13.09
CA LEU A 587 19.24 -2.43 13.92
C LEU A 587 19.93 -3.01 15.16
N VAL A 588 21.21 -3.38 15.09
CA VAL A 588 21.95 -4.04 16.20
C VAL A 588 22.34 -3.07 17.33
N GLY A 589 22.52 -1.78 17.03
CA GLY A 589 22.85 -0.75 18.01
C GLY A 589 24.32 -0.76 18.42
N GLY A 590 25.08 0.23 17.93
CA GLY A 590 26.17 0.81 18.71
C GLY A 590 25.57 1.86 19.66
N VAL A 591 26.12 2.01 20.86
CA VAL A 591 25.76 3.08 21.81
C VAL A 591 26.18 4.46 21.29
N THR A 592 25.52 4.91 20.23
CA THR A 592 25.19 6.32 20.10
C THR A 592 23.70 6.38 20.39
N PRO A 593 23.27 6.91 21.55
CA PRO A 593 21.91 7.38 21.70
C PRO A 593 21.51 8.15 20.43
N PRO A 594 20.25 8.07 19.96
CA PRO A 594 19.79 9.01 18.94
C PRO A 594 20.25 10.40 19.36
N VAL A 595 20.85 11.15 18.43
CA VAL A 595 21.32 12.50 18.74
C VAL A 595 20.06 13.29 19.08
N ASN A 596 19.97 13.80 20.31
CA ASN A 596 18.83 14.61 20.74
C ASN A 596 18.54 15.71 19.71
N ARG A 597 17.29 15.81 19.26
CA ARG A 597 16.90 16.75 18.20
C ARG A 597 16.30 18.00 18.83
N ASP A 598 16.48 19.14 18.16
CA ASP A 598 15.85 20.37 18.62
C ASP A 598 14.32 20.23 18.56
N PRO A 599 13.59 20.63 19.62
CA PRO A 599 12.14 20.61 19.60
C PRO A 599 11.61 21.63 18.58
N ILE A 600 10.44 21.37 18.00
CA ILE A 600 9.77 22.31 17.08
C ILE A 600 8.91 23.26 17.91
N ALA A 601 9.34 24.51 18.02
CA ALA A 601 8.55 25.57 18.65
C ALA A 601 7.38 26.00 17.74
N ASN A 602 6.19 26.14 18.31
CA ASN A 602 5.04 26.77 17.66
C ASN A 602 4.63 27.99 18.48
N ALA A 603 4.74 29.20 17.91
CA ALA A 603 4.41 30.45 18.63
C ALA A 603 2.95 30.90 18.43
N GLY A 604 2.09 30.07 17.82
CA GLY A 604 0.73 30.41 17.45
C GLY A 604 0.64 31.32 16.22
N VAL A 605 -0.59 31.68 15.85
CA VAL A 605 -0.87 32.54 14.68
C VAL A 605 -0.77 34.03 15.04
N ALA A 606 -0.50 34.86 14.04
CA ALA A 606 -0.51 36.32 14.20
C ALA A 606 -1.90 36.82 14.64
N GLN A 607 -1.94 37.85 15.50
CA GLN A 607 -3.18 38.40 16.04
C GLN A 607 -3.30 39.90 15.75
N ILE A 608 -4.52 40.38 15.59
CA ILE A 608 -4.84 41.81 15.45
C ILE A 608 -5.79 42.18 16.59
N VAL A 609 -5.44 43.20 17.37
CA VAL A 609 -6.22 43.67 18.53
C VAL A 609 -6.36 45.20 18.54
N ILE A 610 -7.38 45.72 19.21
CA ILE A 610 -7.57 47.15 19.48
C ILE A 610 -7.40 47.35 20.99
N GLY A 611 -6.52 48.26 21.39
CA GLY A 611 -6.29 48.57 22.80
C GLY A 611 -7.46 49.39 23.41
N PRO A 612 -7.80 49.19 24.70
CA PRO A 612 -7.15 48.31 25.67
C PRO A 612 -7.59 46.84 25.52
N ALA A 613 -6.63 45.92 25.46
CA ALA A 613 -6.88 44.49 25.28
C ALA A 613 -5.93 43.61 26.10
N THR A 614 -6.36 42.38 26.39
CA THR A 614 -5.50 41.31 26.89
C THR A 614 -5.21 40.34 25.75
N VAL A 615 -3.94 40.10 25.46
CA VAL A 615 -3.48 39.21 24.39
C VAL A 615 -2.89 37.96 25.01
N THR A 616 -3.29 36.79 24.52
CA THR A 616 -2.73 35.49 24.90
C THR A 616 -1.83 34.98 23.78
N LEU A 617 -0.59 34.63 24.12
CA LEU A 617 0.36 33.93 23.27
C LEU A 617 0.31 32.45 23.64
N ASP A 618 0.01 31.58 22.67
CA ASP A 618 -0.17 30.14 22.91
C ASP A 618 0.87 29.33 22.13
N GLY A 619 1.77 28.69 22.89
CA GLY A 619 2.81 27.80 22.38
C GLY A 619 2.60 26.34 22.73
N SER A 620 1.41 25.96 23.22
CA SER A 620 1.08 24.59 23.62
C SER A 620 1.16 23.57 22.48
N ALA A 621 1.10 24.03 21.23
CA ALA A 621 1.27 23.19 20.03
C ALA A 621 2.74 22.91 19.67
N SER A 622 3.71 23.37 20.46
CA SER A 622 5.12 23.00 20.28
C SER A 622 5.29 21.50 20.55
N LYS A 623 6.18 20.84 19.81
CA LYS A 623 6.38 19.40 19.90
C LYS A 623 7.86 19.05 19.94
N ASP A 624 8.15 17.93 20.59
CA ASP A 624 9.43 17.26 20.52
C ASP A 624 9.19 15.87 19.93
N SER A 625 10.02 15.48 18.98
CA SER A 625 9.87 14.29 18.16
C SER A 625 10.52 13.03 18.75
N ASP A 626 11.45 13.22 19.67
CA ASP A 626 12.25 12.18 20.32
C ASP A 626 12.24 12.27 21.84
N GLY A 627 11.61 13.31 22.39
CA GLY A 627 11.45 13.51 23.84
C GLY A 627 10.19 14.30 24.21
N THR A 628 10.30 15.12 25.25
CA THR A 628 9.22 15.97 25.77
C THR A 628 9.69 17.39 26.05
N ILE A 629 8.83 18.38 25.80
CA ILE A 629 9.14 19.78 26.13
C ILE A 629 9.05 19.99 27.65
N VAL A 630 10.17 20.40 28.24
CA VAL A 630 10.28 20.74 29.68
C VAL A 630 10.37 22.24 29.96
N GLY A 631 10.59 23.06 28.93
CA GLY A 631 10.78 24.50 29.06
C GLY A 631 10.08 25.33 27.98
N TYR A 632 9.52 26.46 28.39
CA TYR A 632 9.01 27.51 27.51
C TYR A 632 9.62 28.85 27.93
N GLN A 633 9.92 29.72 26.97
CA GLN A 633 10.39 31.07 27.22
C GLN A 633 9.89 32.02 26.14
N TRP A 634 9.05 32.97 26.54
CA TRP A 634 8.57 34.06 25.70
C TRP A 634 9.41 35.31 25.89
N GLN A 635 9.85 35.89 24.77
CA GLN A 635 10.60 37.13 24.73
C GLN A 635 9.98 38.09 23.71
N GLN A 636 9.75 39.34 24.10
CA GLN A 636 9.43 40.39 23.15
C GLN A 636 10.72 40.82 22.41
N LEU A 637 10.69 40.79 21.07
CA LEU A 637 11.80 41.19 20.22
C LEU A 637 11.72 42.66 19.78
N SER A 638 10.51 43.14 19.49
CA SER A 638 10.28 44.50 18.97
C SER A 638 8.89 45.03 19.34
N GLY A 639 8.71 46.33 19.10
CA GLY A 639 7.48 47.07 19.43
C GLY A 639 7.48 47.68 20.83
N PRO A 640 6.37 48.33 21.22
CA PRO A 640 6.19 48.92 22.55
C PRO A 640 6.35 47.89 23.65
N THR A 641 7.15 48.19 24.67
CA THR A 641 7.47 47.23 25.73
C THR A 641 6.23 46.88 26.55
N VAL A 642 5.92 45.58 26.62
CA VAL A 642 4.84 45.03 27.46
C VAL A 642 5.40 44.14 28.57
N THR A 643 4.64 44.00 29.66
CA THR A 643 4.99 43.03 30.72
C THR A 643 4.28 41.71 30.44
N LEU A 644 5.05 40.66 30.17
CA LEU A 644 4.54 39.30 29.98
C LEU A 644 4.23 38.64 31.34
N THR A 645 3.00 38.15 31.47
CA THR A 645 2.56 37.25 32.54
C THR A 645 2.74 35.81 32.04
N ASN A 646 3.26 34.92 32.89
CA ASN A 646 3.55 33.52 32.55
C ASN A 646 4.51 33.34 31.35
N ALA A 647 5.51 34.22 31.23
CA ALA A 647 6.48 34.17 30.13
C ALA A 647 7.25 32.84 30.02
N ASN A 648 7.29 32.02 31.08
CA ASN A 648 7.95 30.72 31.08
C ASN A 648 6.96 29.55 31.06
N SER A 649 5.82 29.70 30.39
CA SER A 649 4.77 28.69 30.28
C SER A 649 4.30 28.55 28.84
N ALA A 650 3.64 27.43 28.52
CA ALA A 650 3.07 27.19 27.20
C ALA A 650 2.15 28.34 26.77
N GLN A 651 1.38 28.91 27.71
CA GLN A 651 0.57 30.11 27.47
C GLN A 651 1.12 31.29 28.29
N ALA A 652 1.49 32.37 27.59
CA ALA A 652 1.84 33.66 28.18
C ALA A 652 0.79 34.70 27.79
N SER A 653 0.69 35.79 28.55
CA SER A 653 -0.23 36.88 28.21
C SER A 653 0.33 38.24 28.56
N PHE A 654 -0.20 39.29 27.93
CA PHE A 654 0.07 40.68 28.31
C PHE A 654 -1.17 41.55 28.12
N THR A 655 -1.18 42.69 28.80
CA THR A 655 -2.17 43.74 28.58
C THR A 655 -1.54 44.87 27.77
N ILE A 656 -2.25 45.36 26.77
CA ILE A 656 -1.87 46.54 26.00
C ILE A 656 -2.93 47.63 26.21
N GLY A 657 -2.51 48.87 26.42
CA GLY A 657 -3.40 50.02 26.54
C GLY A 657 -3.84 50.54 25.17
N GLU A 658 -4.60 51.64 25.17
CA GLU A 658 -4.89 52.41 23.95
C GLU A 658 -3.58 52.92 23.33
N VAL A 659 -3.49 52.87 22.00
CA VAL A 659 -2.34 53.34 21.22
C VAL A 659 -2.81 54.45 20.29
N THR A 660 -1.95 55.41 19.94
CA THR A 660 -2.33 56.56 19.08
C THR A 660 -2.04 56.32 17.60
N GLU A 661 -1.22 55.31 17.28
CA GLU A 661 -0.92 54.83 15.92
C GLU A 661 -0.85 53.30 15.93
N THR A 662 -0.99 52.63 14.78
CA THR A 662 -0.89 51.17 14.71
C THR A 662 0.53 50.71 15.06
N GLU A 663 0.64 49.83 16.06
CA GLU A 663 1.90 49.30 16.56
C GLU A 663 1.98 47.79 16.30
N VAL A 664 3.16 47.29 15.92
CA VAL A 664 3.41 45.85 15.73
C VAL A 664 4.40 45.36 16.77
N LEU A 665 3.99 44.40 17.58
CA LEU A 665 4.83 43.73 18.57
C LEU A 665 5.23 42.35 18.02
N THR A 666 6.52 42.03 18.04
CA THR A 666 7.01 40.69 17.67
C THR A 666 7.48 39.95 18.91
N PHE A 667 7.01 38.72 19.09
CA PHE A 667 7.40 37.83 20.18
C PHE A 667 8.12 36.61 19.64
N LYS A 668 9.12 36.12 20.38
CA LYS A 668 9.82 34.87 20.16
C LYS A 668 9.45 33.89 21.28
N LEU A 669 8.98 32.71 20.91
CA LEU A 669 8.93 31.55 21.77
C LEU A 669 10.23 30.75 21.59
N THR A 670 10.87 30.39 22.68
CA THR A 670 11.91 29.35 22.73
C THR A 670 11.39 28.20 23.58
N VAL A 671 11.45 26.97 23.08
CA VAL A 671 11.10 25.76 23.83
C VAL A 671 12.33 24.90 24.06
N THR A 672 12.39 24.21 25.18
CA THR A 672 13.51 23.35 25.58
C THR A 672 12.98 21.94 25.87
N ASP A 673 13.63 20.93 25.32
CA ASP A 673 13.30 19.52 25.56
C ASP A 673 13.94 18.97 26.85
N ASP A 674 13.64 17.71 27.18
CA ASP A 674 14.13 17.01 28.37
C ASP A 674 15.62 16.64 28.32
N GLU A 675 16.28 16.80 27.18
CA GLU A 675 17.71 16.58 26.97
C GLU A 675 18.50 17.90 26.77
N GLY A 676 17.81 19.04 26.80
CA GLY A 676 18.36 20.39 26.80
C GLY A 676 18.50 21.07 25.43
N ALA A 677 18.02 20.49 24.32
CA ALA A 677 18.05 21.15 23.02
C ALA A 677 16.88 22.15 22.88
N MET A 678 16.99 23.08 21.92
CA MET A 678 16.18 24.30 21.92
C MET A 678 15.65 24.67 20.53
N GLY A 679 14.32 24.76 20.42
CA GLY A 679 13.62 25.27 19.26
C GLY A 679 13.15 26.70 19.45
N SER A 680 12.96 27.45 18.36
CA SER A 680 12.32 28.76 18.48
C SER A 680 11.44 29.15 17.30
N ALA A 681 10.37 29.90 17.59
CA ALA A 681 9.42 30.43 16.62
C ALA A 681 9.03 31.87 16.99
N THR A 682 8.55 32.63 16.01
CA THR A 682 8.12 34.03 16.22
C THR A 682 6.67 34.24 15.81
N VAL A 683 5.98 35.13 16.53
CA VAL A 683 4.62 35.56 16.24
C VAL A 683 4.52 37.09 16.30
N GLN A 684 3.68 37.67 15.43
CA GLN A 684 3.42 39.11 15.39
C GLN A 684 2.02 39.44 15.92
N ILE A 685 1.93 40.48 16.74
CA ILE A 685 0.69 41.04 17.27
C ILE A 685 0.57 42.48 16.77
N THR A 686 -0.49 42.78 16.04
CA THR A 686 -0.78 44.14 15.54
C THR A 686 -1.81 44.80 16.45
N VAL A 687 -1.46 45.93 17.06
CA VAL A 687 -2.33 46.74 17.92
C VAL A 687 -2.74 47.98 17.15
N LYS A 688 -4.04 48.19 16.91
CA LYS A 688 -4.56 49.36 16.21
C LYS A 688 -4.89 50.51 17.16
N ALA A 689 -4.77 51.74 16.67
CA ALA A 689 -5.00 52.98 17.42
C ALA A 689 -6.46 53.29 17.73
N THR A 690 -6.68 53.97 18.87
CA THR A 690 -8.00 54.41 19.33
C THR A 690 -8.21 55.91 19.04
N ASP A 691 -8.89 56.14 17.91
CA ASP A 691 -9.67 57.31 17.47
C ASP A 691 -9.03 58.57 16.83
N GLY A 692 -9.62 58.96 15.69
CA GLY A 692 -9.34 60.19 14.95
C GLY A 692 -10.02 60.25 13.57
N GLU A 693 -11.36 60.13 13.55
CA GLU A 693 -12.27 60.10 12.39
C GLU A 693 -12.00 58.98 11.38
N VAL A 694 -12.57 57.80 11.66
CA VAL A 694 -12.92 56.88 10.59
C VAL A 694 -14.02 57.56 9.78
N GLU A 695 -13.79 57.76 8.49
CA GLU A 695 -14.89 58.02 7.57
C GLU A 695 -15.84 56.82 7.72
N ASN A 696 -17.00 57.03 8.34
CA ASN A 696 -17.98 55.98 8.63
C ASN A 696 -18.20 55.14 7.38
N THR A 697 -17.80 53.88 7.42
CA THR A 697 -17.99 52.93 6.32
C THR A 697 -19.41 52.43 6.40
N PRO A 698 -20.30 52.73 5.43
CA PRO A 698 -21.69 52.30 5.53
C PRO A 698 -21.81 50.77 5.73
N PRO A 699 -22.80 50.30 6.50
CA PRO A 699 -22.91 48.89 6.86
C PRO A 699 -23.18 48.04 5.62
N VAL A 700 -22.70 46.81 5.62
CA VAL A 700 -23.01 45.83 4.57
C VAL A 700 -24.27 45.06 4.99
N ALA A 701 -25.38 45.39 4.34
CA ALA A 701 -26.63 44.64 4.48
C ALA A 701 -26.52 43.29 3.75
N SER A 702 -26.44 42.20 4.50
CA SER A 702 -26.45 40.83 3.98
C SER A 702 -27.76 40.18 4.37
N ILE A 703 -28.57 39.83 3.37
CA ILE A 703 -29.90 39.25 3.55
C ILE A 703 -29.98 37.91 2.83
N SER A 704 -30.44 36.89 3.53
CA SER A 704 -30.61 35.53 3.01
C SER A 704 -32.04 35.05 3.25
N ALA A 705 -32.56 34.28 2.30
CA ALA A 705 -33.84 33.60 2.42
C ALA A 705 -33.83 32.35 1.52
N PRO A 706 -34.67 31.34 1.80
CA PRO A 706 -34.89 30.24 0.87
C PRO A 706 -35.37 30.77 -0.50
N SER A 707 -34.81 30.25 -1.59
CA SER A 707 -35.16 30.71 -2.94
C SER A 707 -36.58 30.33 -3.36
N GLN A 708 -37.12 29.23 -2.82
CA GLN A 708 -38.46 28.72 -3.10
C GLN A 708 -39.01 27.93 -1.90
N VAL A 709 -40.31 28.08 -1.62
CA VAL A 709 -41.02 27.40 -0.51
C VAL A 709 -42.45 27.03 -0.92
N ASN A 710 -43.10 26.14 -0.18
CA ASN A 710 -44.51 25.79 -0.39
C ASN A 710 -45.40 26.53 0.62
N ALA A 711 -46.70 26.60 0.32
CA ALA A 711 -47.68 27.15 1.24
C ALA A 711 -47.72 26.35 2.55
N GLY A 712 -47.78 27.05 3.69
CA GLY A 712 -47.73 26.47 5.04
C GLY A 712 -46.31 26.37 5.63
N ASP A 713 -45.26 26.53 4.83
CA ASP A 713 -43.89 26.53 5.33
C ASP A 713 -43.62 27.77 6.20
N VAL A 714 -42.87 27.57 7.29
CA VAL A 714 -42.35 28.68 8.09
C VAL A 714 -41.07 29.18 7.42
N VAL A 715 -41.13 30.41 6.93
CA VAL A 715 -40.04 31.07 6.21
C VAL A 715 -39.33 32.01 7.15
N VAL A 716 -38.01 31.89 7.22
CA VAL A 716 -37.12 32.83 7.91
C VAL A 716 -36.34 33.60 6.85
N VAL A 717 -36.49 34.92 6.83
CA VAL A 717 -35.66 35.84 6.08
C VAL A 717 -34.67 36.44 7.07
N ASP A 718 -33.39 36.16 6.87
CA ASP A 718 -32.34 36.37 7.86
C ASP A 718 -31.31 37.39 7.37
N ALA A 719 -31.16 38.48 8.13
CA ALA A 719 -30.15 39.51 7.91
C ALA A 719 -29.04 39.54 8.98
N SER A 720 -28.95 38.52 9.84
CA SER A 720 -27.97 38.43 10.94
C SER A 720 -26.51 38.40 10.46
N ALA A 721 -26.28 38.01 9.20
CA ALA A 721 -24.97 38.09 8.56
C ALA A 721 -24.59 39.51 8.09
N SER A 722 -25.47 40.51 8.28
CA SER A 722 -25.13 41.91 8.02
C SER A 722 -24.03 42.33 8.98
N SER A 723 -23.05 43.07 8.45
CA SER A 723 -21.87 43.44 9.21
C SER A 723 -21.54 44.90 8.95
N ASP A 724 -20.96 45.52 9.96
CA ASP A 724 -20.40 46.84 9.85
C ASP A 724 -18.88 46.73 9.94
N ALA A 725 -18.17 47.39 9.01
CA ALA A 725 -16.71 47.32 8.97
C ALA A 725 -16.07 48.03 10.18
N ASP A 726 -16.78 48.99 10.75
CA ASP A 726 -16.40 49.77 11.94
C ASP A 726 -16.97 49.14 13.23
N GLN A 727 -17.73 48.04 13.09
CA GLN A 727 -18.41 47.28 14.14
C GLN A 727 -19.41 48.11 14.96
N ASP A 728 -20.00 49.12 14.34
CA ASP A 728 -21.08 49.90 14.95
C ASP A 728 -22.33 49.03 15.21
N THR A 729 -23.11 49.43 16.21
CA THR A 729 -24.32 48.69 16.58
C THR A 729 -25.38 48.83 15.50
N LEU A 730 -25.68 47.72 14.83
CA LEU A 730 -26.64 47.70 13.73
C LEU A 730 -28.10 47.71 14.21
N THR A 731 -28.90 48.51 13.52
CA THR A 731 -30.37 48.56 13.65
C THR A 731 -31.01 48.14 12.33
N PHE A 732 -32.07 47.35 12.42
CA PHE A 732 -32.72 46.72 11.27
C PHE A 732 -34.15 47.24 11.11
N SER A 733 -34.47 47.73 9.92
CA SER A 733 -35.83 48.17 9.55
C SER A 733 -36.29 47.46 8.29
N TRP A 734 -37.44 46.80 8.36
CA TRP A 734 -37.94 45.93 7.30
C TRP A 734 -39.11 46.54 6.54
N ALA A 735 -39.04 46.46 5.20
CA ALA A 735 -40.18 46.70 4.32
C ALA A 735 -40.69 45.34 3.81
N LEU A 736 -41.89 44.97 4.27
CA LEU A 736 -42.51 43.68 3.94
C LEU A 736 -43.43 43.79 2.71
N PRO A 737 -43.60 42.70 1.94
CA PRO A 737 -44.63 42.62 0.90
C PRO A 737 -46.03 42.86 1.48
N ALA A 738 -46.90 43.51 0.71
CA ALA A 738 -48.27 43.78 1.14
C ALA A 738 -49.05 42.48 1.39
N GLY A 739 -49.78 42.43 2.51
CA GLY A 739 -50.63 41.29 2.87
C GLY A 739 -49.93 40.15 3.62
N ILE A 740 -48.63 40.27 3.92
CA ILE A 740 -47.90 39.31 4.75
C ILE A 740 -48.06 39.65 6.23
N ASN A 741 -48.51 38.68 7.03
CA ASN A 741 -48.53 38.77 8.49
C ASN A 741 -47.26 38.09 9.05
N ALA A 742 -46.20 38.87 9.26
CA ALA A 742 -44.91 38.38 9.74
C ALA A 742 -44.60 38.85 11.17
N HIS A 743 -43.83 38.05 11.88
CA HIS A 743 -43.19 38.42 13.14
C HIS A 743 -41.75 38.86 12.87
N ILE A 744 -41.40 40.10 13.23
CA ILE A 744 -40.05 40.64 13.09
C ILE A 744 -39.32 40.49 14.42
N GLN A 745 -38.16 39.82 14.41
CA GLN A 745 -37.24 39.70 15.54
C GLN A 745 -35.93 40.38 15.16
N ASN A 746 -35.88 41.71 15.30
CA ASN A 746 -34.71 42.52 14.96
C ASN A 746 -34.18 42.27 13.53
N ASP A 747 -33.15 41.44 13.39
CA ASP A 747 -32.46 41.05 12.16
C ASP A 747 -33.13 39.90 11.39
N GLN A 748 -34.24 39.36 11.89
CA GLN A 748 -34.99 38.30 11.20
C GLN A 748 -36.47 38.65 11.01
N VAL A 749 -37.02 38.23 9.86
CA VAL A 749 -38.46 38.24 9.58
C VAL A 749 -38.93 36.80 9.44
N ILE A 750 -39.91 36.42 10.26
CA ILE A 750 -40.47 35.07 10.29
C ILE A 750 -41.94 35.14 9.92
N PHE A 751 -42.37 34.38 8.92
CA PHE A 751 -43.79 34.27 8.53
C PHE A 751 -44.11 32.88 8.02
N THR A 752 -45.39 32.55 7.96
CA THR A 752 -45.86 31.33 7.32
C THR A 752 -46.33 31.66 5.91
N ALA A 753 -45.80 30.96 4.90
CA ALA A 753 -46.14 31.20 3.50
C ALA A 753 -47.63 30.92 3.24
N ALA A 754 -48.35 31.88 2.66
CA ALA A 754 -49.76 31.72 2.33
C ALA A 754 -49.96 30.89 1.06
N GLU A 755 -51.17 30.39 0.85
CA GLU A 755 -51.53 29.73 -0.41
C GLU A 755 -51.76 30.75 -1.53
N TYR A 756 -51.18 30.48 -2.69
CA TYR A 756 -51.38 31.28 -3.91
C TYR A 756 -51.78 30.36 -5.06
N THR A 757 -52.66 30.84 -5.95
CA THR A 757 -53.13 30.09 -7.13
C THR A 757 -52.15 30.11 -8.30
N GLN A 758 -51.03 30.82 -8.15
CA GLN A 758 -49.91 30.89 -9.09
C GLN A 758 -48.64 31.21 -8.28
N ASP A 759 -47.46 30.87 -8.82
CA ASP A 759 -46.19 31.16 -8.18
C ASP A 759 -46.12 32.65 -7.84
N THR A 760 -45.94 32.95 -6.56
CA THR A 760 -45.99 34.32 -6.05
C THR A 760 -44.66 34.69 -5.46
N ILE A 761 -44.07 35.77 -5.99
CA ILE A 761 -42.77 36.28 -5.55
C ILE A 761 -43.01 37.30 -4.44
N LEU A 762 -42.51 36.99 -3.24
CA LEU A 762 -42.54 37.88 -2.09
C LEU A 762 -41.17 38.53 -1.93
N SER A 763 -41.10 39.85 -2.11
CA SER A 763 -39.86 40.61 -2.03
C SER A 763 -39.73 41.31 -0.67
N PHE A 764 -38.64 41.02 0.03
CA PHE A 764 -38.32 41.56 1.35
C PHE A 764 -37.12 42.48 1.24
N THR A 765 -37.23 43.69 1.78
CA THR A 765 -36.11 44.63 1.85
C THR A 765 -35.80 44.93 3.31
N VAL A 766 -34.55 44.69 3.71
CA VAL A 766 -34.01 45.16 4.98
C VAL A 766 -33.22 46.44 4.75
N THR A 767 -33.38 47.42 5.63
CA THR A 767 -32.50 48.57 5.74
C THR A 767 -31.72 48.43 7.04
N VAL A 768 -30.41 48.33 6.92
CA VAL A 768 -29.47 48.19 8.02
C VAL A 768 -28.81 49.54 8.24
N SER A 769 -28.82 50.02 9.48
CA SER A 769 -28.31 51.34 9.85
C SER A 769 -27.40 51.21 11.06
N ASP A 770 -26.21 51.80 10.97
CA ASP A 770 -25.21 51.92 12.05
C ASP A 770 -25.48 53.15 12.96
N GLY A 771 -26.47 53.98 12.60
CA GLY A 771 -26.81 55.23 13.29
C GLY A 771 -26.26 56.50 12.63
N GLN A 772 -25.40 56.38 11.61
CA GLN A 772 -24.80 57.46 10.83
C GLN A 772 -25.07 57.31 9.33
N ALA A 773 -25.01 56.10 8.78
CA ALA A 773 -25.33 55.71 7.42
C ALA A 773 -26.29 54.51 7.39
N SER A 774 -26.99 54.32 6.27
CA SER A 774 -27.92 53.19 6.12
C SER A 774 -27.87 52.62 4.71
N VAL A 775 -27.85 51.28 4.61
CA VAL A 775 -27.84 50.54 3.35
C VAL A 775 -29.01 49.57 3.33
N SER A 776 -29.67 49.45 2.18
CA SER A 776 -30.77 48.51 1.99
C SER A 776 -30.34 47.34 1.10
N ALA A 777 -30.77 46.13 1.46
CA ALA A 777 -30.65 44.94 0.63
C ALA A 777 -32.01 44.26 0.48
N THR A 778 -32.24 43.66 -0.69
CA THR A 778 -33.51 43.01 -1.04
C THR A 778 -33.26 41.56 -1.42
N THR A 779 -34.10 40.66 -0.91
CA THR A 779 -34.20 39.27 -1.37
C THR A 779 -35.65 38.94 -1.73
N SER A 780 -35.85 37.85 -2.45
CA SER A 780 -37.19 37.39 -2.83
C SER A 780 -37.35 35.91 -2.55
N VAL A 781 -38.51 35.53 -2.04
CA VAL A 781 -38.92 34.14 -1.84
C VAL A 781 -40.03 33.83 -2.82
N VAL A 782 -39.89 32.77 -3.62
CA VAL A 782 -40.97 32.28 -4.47
C VAL A 782 -41.82 31.30 -3.67
N VAL A 783 -43.09 31.64 -3.44
CA VAL A 783 -44.07 30.69 -2.89
C VAL A 783 -44.72 29.98 -4.06
N SER A 784 -44.46 28.68 -4.18
CA SER A 784 -45.01 27.84 -5.25
C SER A 784 -46.54 27.89 -5.24
N ALA A 785 -47.15 27.96 -6.43
CA ALA A 785 -48.58 27.80 -6.58
C ALA A 785 -49.02 26.47 -5.98
N VAL A 786 -50.15 26.45 -5.29
CA VAL A 786 -50.79 25.17 -4.99
C VAL A 786 -51.25 24.59 -6.31
N SER A 787 -50.58 23.52 -6.77
CA SER A 787 -51.02 22.79 -7.96
C SER A 787 -52.40 22.20 -7.65
N SER A 788 -53.44 22.70 -8.31
CA SER A 788 -54.74 22.01 -8.35
C SER A 788 -54.53 20.66 -9.03
N GLY A 789 -54.32 19.63 -8.22
CA GLY A 789 -54.15 18.26 -8.70
C GLY A 789 -55.46 17.75 -9.29
N ASP A 790 -55.49 17.59 -10.62
CA ASP A 790 -56.41 16.67 -11.29
C ASP A 790 -56.03 15.23 -10.91
N GLN A 791 -56.69 14.66 -9.91
CA GLN A 791 -56.59 13.24 -9.52
C GLN A 791 -57.96 12.74 -9.03
N CYS A 792 -58.92 12.48 -9.93
CA CYS A 792 -60.17 11.76 -9.63
C CYS A 792 -60.24 10.40 -10.39
N GLU A 793 -59.13 9.66 -10.51
CA GLU A 793 -59.11 8.32 -11.14
C GLU A 793 -58.97 7.15 -10.14
N ASN A 794 -58.68 7.41 -8.87
CA ASN A 794 -58.34 6.39 -7.85
C ASN A 794 -59.38 6.26 -6.71
N LEU A 795 -60.67 6.10 -7.04
CA LEU A 795 -61.71 5.90 -6.02
C LEU A 795 -61.45 4.64 -5.17
N TRP A 796 -61.72 4.73 -3.87
CA TRP A 796 -61.61 3.58 -2.97
C TRP A 796 -62.65 2.50 -3.28
N ASP A 797 -62.21 1.24 -3.31
CA ASP A 797 -63.01 0.05 -3.58
C ASP A 797 -62.82 -0.95 -2.42
N ALA A 798 -63.92 -1.31 -1.76
CA ALA A 798 -63.91 -2.23 -0.62
C ALA A 798 -63.42 -3.65 -0.97
N SER A 799 -63.42 -4.03 -2.24
CA SER A 799 -62.94 -5.34 -2.70
C SER A 799 -61.45 -5.34 -3.11
N ALA A 800 -60.84 -4.16 -3.26
CA ALA A 800 -59.44 -4.02 -3.65
C ALA A 800 -58.49 -4.10 -2.44
N VAL A 801 -57.29 -4.64 -2.69
CA VAL A 801 -56.21 -4.73 -1.70
C VAL A 801 -55.31 -3.51 -1.85
N TYR A 802 -55.01 -2.85 -0.74
CA TYR A 802 -54.11 -1.70 -0.67
C TYR A 802 -52.95 -1.98 0.28
N VAL A 803 -51.74 -1.58 -0.10
CA VAL A 803 -50.53 -1.70 0.74
C VAL A 803 -49.99 -0.32 1.13
N GLY A 804 -49.06 -0.29 2.09
CA GLY A 804 -48.51 0.95 2.64
C GLY A 804 -48.05 1.94 1.56
N GLY A 805 -48.55 3.18 1.62
CA GLY A 805 -48.29 4.26 0.65
C GLY A 805 -49.27 4.34 -0.51
N ASN A 806 -50.20 3.39 -0.70
CA ASN A 806 -51.23 3.50 -1.73
C ASN A 806 -52.27 4.55 -1.35
N GLN A 807 -52.63 5.41 -2.31
CA GLN A 807 -53.59 6.49 -2.11
C GLN A 807 -54.88 6.28 -2.90
N VAL A 808 -55.99 6.61 -2.27
CA VAL A 808 -57.34 6.52 -2.81
C VAL A 808 -58.16 7.75 -2.46
N THR A 809 -59.18 8.02 -3.28
CA THR A 809 -60.13 9.09 -3.02
C THR A 809 -61.42 8.51 -2.45
N TRP A 810 -61.88 9.02 -1.30
CA TRP A 810 -63.14 8.61 -0.66
C TRP A 810 -63.72 9.72 0.21
N SER A 811 -65.02 10.02 0.02
CA SER A 811 -65.76 11.05 0.76
C SER A 811 -65.12 12.45 0.74
N GLY A 812 -64.71 12.90 -0.45
CA GLY A 812 -64.11 14.24 -0.64
C GLY A 812 -62.74 14.42 0.02
N THR A 813 -62.07 13.31 0.37
CA THR A 813 -60.75 13.29 1.02
C THR A 813 -59.87 12.26 0.31
N VAL A 814 -58.58 12.57 0.15
CA VAL A 814 -57.56 11.62 -0.27
C VAL A 814 -57.03 10.91 0.98
N TRP A 815 -56.98 9.58 0.92
CA TRP A 815 -56.55 8.71 2.00
C TRP A 815 -55.37 7.86 1.56
N GLU A 816 -54.39 7.70 2.43
CA GLU A 816 -53.23 6.83 2.23
C GLU A 816 -53.27 5.63 3.18
N ALA A 817 -53.07 4.42 2.65
CA ALA A 817 -52.94 3.22 3.44
C ALA A 817 -51.61 3.26 4.19
N LYS A 818 -51.64 3.14 5.52
CA LYS A 818 -50.41 3.09 6.35
C LYS A 818 -49.72 1.73 6.25
N TRP A 819 -50.50 0.68 6.01
CA TRP A 819 -50.06 -0.71 5.82
C TRP A 819 -51.17 -1.50 5.08
N TRP A 820 -51.01 -2.82 4.94
CA TRP A 820 -51.94 -3.68 4.18
C TRP A 820 -53.39 -3.60 4.70
N THR A 821 -54.36 -3.41 3.80
CA THR A 821 -55.81 -3.41 4.10
C THR A 821 -56.66 -3.83 2.89
N GLN A 822 -57.81 -4.45 3.15
CA GLN A 822 -58.85 -4.76 2.17
C GLN A 822 -60.22 -4.67 2.85
N GLY A 823 -61.11 -3.81 2.33
CA GLY A 823 -62.47 -3.65 2.84
C GLY A 823 -62.65 -2.70 4.03
N ASP A 824 -61.58 -2.17 4.63
CA ASP A 824 -61.68 -1.17 5.70
C ASP A 824 -61.99 0.22 5.13
N ASP A 825 -63.14 0.82 5.51
CA ASP A 825 -63.57 2.14 5.05
C ASP A 825 -62.62 3.26 5.56
N PRO A 826 -62.02 4.05 4.65
CA PRO A 826 -61.11 5.13 5.03
C PRO A 826 -61.71 6.15 5.99
N THR A 827 -63.00 6.47 5.86
CA THR A 827 -63.66 7.46 6.73
C THR A 827 -63.84 7.01 8.18
N GLN A 828 -63.73 5.70 8.44
CA GLN A 828 -63.86 5.14 9.79
C GLN A 828 -62.49 4.88 10.45
N SER A 829 -61.39 5.13 9.74
CA SER A 829 -60.05 5.04 10.32
C SER A 829 -59.77 6.23 11.24
N GLY A 830 -59.81 6.00 12.55
CA GLY A 830 -59.31 6.95 13.55
C GLY A 830 -57.78 7.09 13.53
N ALA A 831 -57.20 7.79 14.52
CA ALA A 831 -55.76 8.06 14.59
C ALA A 831 -54.88 6.79 14.50
N TRP A 832 -55.36 5.67 15.03
CA TRP A 832 -54.70 4.35 15.00
C TRP A 832 -55.22 3.41 13.89
N GLY A 833 -56.10 3.90 13.02
CA GLY A 833 -56.67 3.15 11.90
C GLY A 833 -55.67 2.98 10.75
N VAL A 834 -56.02 2.09 9.82
CA VAL A 834 -55.17 1.67 8.70
C VAL A 834 -55.04 2.74 7.61
N TRP A 835 -55.95 3.72 7.58
CA TRP A 835 -55.89 4.86 6.65
C TRP A 835 -55.46 6.15 7.34
N LYS A 836 -54.77 7.02 6.59
CA LYS A 836 -54.38 8.38 6.99
C LYS A 836 -54.99 9.37 5.99
N ALA A 837 -55.70 10.39 6.46
CA ALA A 837 -56.13 11.49 5.61
C ALA A 837 -54.92 12.32 5.18
N VAL A 838 -54.77 12.54 3.88
CA VAL A 838 -53.63 13.25 3.28
C VAL A 838 -54.02 14.63 2.77
N GLY A 839 -55.28 14.82 2.38
CA GLY A 839 -55.77 16.10 1.88
C GLY A 839 -57.22 16.02 1.41
N ILE A 840 -57.76 17.17 0.99
CA ILE A 840 -59.11 17.28 0.44
C ILE A 840 -59.06 16.82 -1.03
N ALA A 841 -60.03 16.01 -1.46
CA ALA A 841 -60.21 15.66 -2.87
C ALA A 841 -61.25 16.58 -3.51
N ASP A 842 -60.94 17.18 -4.66
CA ASP A 842 -61.83 18.13 -5.37
C ASP A 842 -62.83 17.43 -6.30
N CYS A 843 -63.42 16.31 -5.85
CA CYS A 843 -64.49 15.66 -6.59
C CYS A 843 -65.83 16.09 -6.00
N SER A 844 -66.66 16.80 -6.78
CA SER A 844 -68.04 17.10 -6.39
C SER A 844 -68.81 15.80 -6.19
N THR A 845 -69.34 15.56 -4.99
CA THR A 845 -70.19 14.39 -4.68
C THR A 845 -71.32 14.23 -5.70
N GLN A 846 -71.35 13.09 -6.40
CA GLN A 846 -72.56 12.31 -6.59
C GLN A 846 -72.34 10.89 -6.07
#